data_AF-A0A369KSU8-F1
#
_entry.id   AF-A0A369KSU8-F1
#
_cell.length_a   1.000
_cell.length_b   1.000
_cell.length_c   1.000
_cell.angle_alpha   90.00
_cell.angle_beta   90.00
_cell.angle_gamma   90.00
#
_symmetry.space_group_name_H-M   'P 1'
#
loop_
_entity.id
_entity.type
_entity.pdbx_description
1 polymer ?
#
loop_
_entity_poly.entity_id
_entity_poly.type
_entity_poly.pdbx_seq_one_letter_code
_entity_poly.pdbx_strand_id
1 'polypeptide(L)'
;MKEILTTDVLTKMLKQKQNLIAANPKLGNFFTDIYLPFPDIQSSIPFLPIRCFRDFNLFLDEKNTSKKTVFLSSGSTNAIQARHIFTEERLELYADNSRIGFENFLNHHNIKKDTPIISLIPPKAVWNKSSLAAMIDMLQTGGFLVDYCDVENKPDNIVQMLLKPQFQKNAIIFGTTFHHLLVAEHTKKQQITDLFKGKSLALIDTGGTKGRTQTFTLDETLRTFQQAYGNPKEFLFLSEYGMCELASQAWSTKKIHDGIFICNKTLTPFAINLRERRALREGEYGFLAFFDSINMESWPTIITEDIACIVNQEERIFNLKGRSPDATLKGCSLNVKESFFFLDMDSNNENNNSSLPNSSQIQKQFSSPQEIHDFIETLNPAIWTPNCWADLAESLNSWNDIQIHNPNLLSDKNILIIASANIPITWLYPARIASLLGAKSIHIKLPSLRADDPVSAKIRLKIWDLAEKLSPYLLPTTIIVEKTRSLTKEFHEFDKVIVFGTDTTIATFQKLVQTSNLQLIPQGDVKNSLKVSLQHSTDDVAKLCSLWFGRGCLTPICLFMSGRSPNQIVDGIKEFQLILEKNFSDRYRDENINPQFIHENQLLYTAIIVKNLGLDPSKTIFSGKTTHVFNFTKLSSEELLQSRLDFSFGGSGFVFVLDESVKSSLPQLSSEKIIPALNDKHGGKTWEEWFTN
;
A
#
# COMPACT_ATOMS: atom_id res chain seq x y z
N MET A 1 24.30 8.70 17.89
CA MET A 1 25.41 7.83 17.44
C MET A 1 26.29 7.33 18.59
N LYS A 2 27.03 8.20 19.32
CA LYS A 2 27.93 7.77 20.42
C LYS A 2 27.26 6.92 21.51
N GLU A 3 25.97 7.16 21.77
CA GLU A 3 25.17 6.40 22.74
C GLU A 3 25.02 4.91 22.39
N ILE A 4 24.87 4.57 21.10
CA ILE A 4 24.72 3.19 20.60
C ILE A 4 25.93 2.33 20.95
N LEU A 5 27.12 2.94 20.90
CA LEU A 5 28.38 2.28 21.15
C LEU A 5 28.86 2.36 22.59
N THR A 6 28.05 2.92 23.49
CA THR A 6 28.38 2.76 24.90
C THR A 6 28.40 1.27 25.23
N THR A 7 29.46 0.82 25.90
CA THR A 7 29.64 -0.60 26.25
C THR A 7 28.40 -1.17 26.95
N ASP A 8 27.72 -0.35 27.76
CA ASP A 8 26.49 -0.73 28.47
C ASP A 8 25.30 -0.97 27.54
N VAL A 9 24.99 -0.05 26.61
CA VAL A 9 23.87 -0.21 25.66
C VAL A 9 24.08 -1.43 24.77
N LEU A 10 25.28 -1.59 24.20
CA LEU A 10 25.59 -2.74 23.35
C LEU A 10 25.49 -4.07 24.13
N THR A 11 26.01 -4.10 25.36
CA THR A 11 25.90 -5.29 26.23
C THR A 11 24.45 -5.64 26.52
N LYS A 12 23.61 -4.65 26.83
CA LYS A 12 22.17 -4.84 27.05
C LYS A 12 21.48 -5.36 25.81
N MET A 13 21.75 -4.79 24.64
CA MET A 13 21.21 -5.25 23.36
C MET A 13 21.59 -6.70 23.05
N LEU A 14 22.86 -7.07 23.23
CA LEU A 14 23.33 -8.43 22.96
C LEU A 14 22.71 -9.44 23.93
N LYS A 15 22.58 -9.09 25.22
CA LYS A 15 21.88 -9.92 26.20
C LYS A 15 20.39 -10.10 25.82
N GLN A 16 19.72 -9.02 25.44
CA GLN A 16 18.32 -9.06 25.01
C GLN A 16 18.14 -9.91 23.75
N LYS A 17 19.03 -9.77 22.76
CA LYS A 17 19.06 -10.63 21.55
C LYS A 17 19.12 -12.10 21.95
N GLN A 18 20.03 -12.48 22.84
CA GLN A 18 20.16 -13.86 23.32
C GLN A 18 18.90 -14.35 24.02
N ASN A 19 18.31 -13.55 24.90
CA ASN A 19 17.09 -13.91 25.63
C ASN A 19 15.90 -14.09 24.67
N LEU A 20 15.76 -13.20 23.68
CA LEU A 20 14.71 -13.28 22.66
C LEU A 20 14.86 -14.52 21.78
N ILE A 21 16.10 -14.88 21.41
CA ILE A 21 16.38 -16.10 20.66
C ILE A 21 16.10 -17.34 21.51
N ALA A 22 16.45 -17.33 22.80
CA ALA A 22 16.15 -18.44 23.70
C ALA A 22 14.64 -18.66 23.85
N ALA A 23 13.85 -17.58 23.93
CA ALA A 23 12.39 -17.64 23.97
C ALA A 23 11.75 -18.04 22.63
N ASN A 24 12.37 -17.67 21.51
CA ASN A 24 11.90 -18.04 20.17
C ASN A 24 13.09 -18.27 19.22
N PRO A 25 13.57 -19.52 19.05
CA PRO A 25 14.74 -19.81 18.23
C PRO A 25 14.61 -19.38 16.76
N LYS A 26 13.38 -19.35 16.21
CA LYS A 26 13.12 -18.92 14.82
C LYS A 26 13.42 -17.42 14.61
N LEU A 27 13.44 -16.62 15.67
CA LEU A 27 13.78 -15.19 15.60
C LEU A 27 15.27 -14.96 15.30
N GLY A 28 16.16 -15.91 15.66
CA GLY A 28 17.61 -15.74 15.56
C GLY A 28 18.10 -15.35 14.18
N ASN A 29 17.56 -15.97 13.13
CA ASN A 29 17.94 -15.67 11.75
C ASN A 29 17.40 -14.32 11.24
N PHE A 30 16.45 -13.68 11.93
CA PHE A 30 15.93 -12.36 11.53
C PHE A 30 16.83 -11.19 11.95
N PHE A 31 17.70 -11.39 12.95
CA PHE A 31 18.70 -10.39 13.29
C PHE A 31 19.70 -10.25 12.14
N THR A 32 19.62 -9.12 11.45
CA THR A 32 20.51 -8.79 10.34
C THR A 32 21.60 -7.87 10.86
N ASP A 33 22.84 -8.36 10.88
CA ASP A 33 23.97 -7.53 11.28
C ASP A 33 24.29 -6.52 10.16
N ILE A 34 24.17 -5.23 10.47
CA ILE A 34 24.41 -4.12 9.55
C ILE A 34 25.71 -3.43 9.93
N TYR A 35 26.65 -3.36 8.99
CA TYR A 35 27.90 -2.62 9.17
C TYR A 35 27.63 -1.11 9.14
N LEU A 36 27.99 -0.43 10.22
CA LEU A 36 27.97 1.02 10.32
C LEU A 36 29.41 1.50 10.01
N PRO A 37 29.65 2.25 8.92
CA PRO A 37 30.99 2.67 8.49
C PRO A 37 31.30 4.12 8.89
N PHE A 38 30.90 4.54 10.10
CA PHE A 38 31.08 5.92 10.55
C PHE A 38 32.40 6.07 11.33
N PRO A 39 33.05 7.25 11.35
CA PRO A 39 34.32 7.43 12.06
C PRO A 39 34.25 7.01 13.54
N ASP A 40 33.15 7.37 14.21
CA ASP A 40 32.89 7.00 15.60
C ASP A 40 32.38 5.56 15.76
N ILE A 41 31.92 4.92 14.69
CA ILE A 41 31.26 3.61 14.72
C ILE A 41 31.70 2.79 13.51
N GLN A 42 32.62 1.84 13.71
CA GLN A 42 33.08 0.90 12.69
C GLN A 42 32.79 -0.55 13.10
N SER A 43 31.50 -0.86 13.31
CA SER A 43 31.08 -2.17 13.80
C SER A 43 29.76 -2.58 13.18
N SER A 44 29.49 -3.88 13.21
CA SER A 44 28.20 -4.44 12.81
C SER A 44 27.26 -4.49 14.00
N ILE A 45 26.08 -3.89 13.85
CA ILE A 45 25.03 -3.87 14.86
C ILE A 45 23.86 -4.72 14.37
N PRO A 46 23.26 -5.58 15.21
CA PRO A 46 22.08 -6.34 14.81
C PRO A 46 20.89 -5.39 14.62
N PHE A 47 20.17 -5.52 13.52
CA PHE A 47 18.88 -4.87 13.27
C PHE A 47 17.79 -5.92 13.06
N LEU A 48 16.54 -5.58 13.37
CA LEU A 48 15.37 -6.40 13.02
C LEU A 48 14.52 -5.69 11.94
N PRO A 49 14.03 -6.42 10.93
CA PRO A 49 12.95 -5.93 10.08
C PRO A 49 11.72 -5.58 10.93
N ILE A 50 11.08 -4.46 10.62
CA ILE A 50 9.92 -3.96 11.39
C ILE A 50 8.77 -4.99 11.48
N ARG A 51 8.62 -5.83 10.45
CA ARG A 51 7.67 -6.94 10.40
C ARG A 51 7.81 -7.92 11.57
N CYS A 52 8.98 -8.01 12.22
CA CYS A 52 9.17 -8.86 13.39
C CYS A 52 8.32 -8.44 14.60
N PHE A 53 7.91 -7.17 14.74
CA PHE A 53 6.97 -6.74 15.79
C PHE A 53 5.56 -7.33 15.62
N ARG A 54 5.22 -7.74 14.39
CA ARG A 54 3.99 -8.46 14.07
C ARG A 54 4.14 -9.95 14.28
N ASP A 55 5.24 -10.50 13.77
CA ASP A 55 5.41 -11.94 13.72
C ASP A 55 5.92 -12.53 15.05
N PHE A 56 6.60 -11.76 15.89
CA PHE A 56 7.23 -12.25 17.13
C PHE A 56 6.78 -11.47 18.37
N ASN A 57 6.95 -12.09 19.55
CA ASN A 57 6.88 -11.34 20.80
C ASN A 57 8.27 -10.80 21.07
N LEU A 58 8.46 -9.49 20.88
CA LEU A 58 9.77 -8.88 21.13
C LEU A 58 9.94 -8.41 22.57
N PHE A 59 8.95 -8.63 23.45
CA PHE A 59 9.03 -8.29 24.87
C PHE A 59 9.12 -9.56 25.72
N LEU A 60 10.07 -9.57 26.67
CA LEU A 60 10.24 -10.62 27.68
C LEU A 60 9.95 -10.05 29.05
N ASP A 61 8.97 -10.65 29.74
CA ASP A 61 8.56 -10.21 31.06
C ASP A 61 9.45 -10.80 32.17
N GLU A 62 10.71 -10.38 32.22
CA GLU A 62 11.69 -10.92 33.18
C GLU A 62 11.31 -10.60 34.64
N LYS A 63 10.58 -9.50 34.88
CA LYS A 63 10.22 -9.02 36.23
C LYS A 63 8.81 -9.41 36.66
N ASN A 64 8.08 -10.20 35.85
CA ASN A 64 6.68 -10.59 36.09
C ASN A 64 5.79 -9.37 36.44
N THR A 65 5.93 -8.27 35.69
CA THR A 65 5.32 -6.98 36.05
C THR A 65 3.80 -7.06 35.91
N SER A 66 3.08 -6.67 36.97
CA SER A 66 1.62 -6.82 37.05
C SER A 66 0.85 -5.89 36.11
N LYS A 67 1.42 -4.75 35.72
CA LYS A 67 0.81 -3.77 34.80
C LYS A 67 1.68 -3.57 33.57
N LYS A 68 1.10 -3.76 32.38
CA LYS A 68 1.75 -3.56 31.08
C LYS A 68 0.80 -2.83 30.15
N THR A 69 1.36 -1.96 29.31
CA THR A 69 0.62 -1.34 28.22
C THR A 69 0.99 -2.03 26.92
N VAL A 70 -0.02 -2.39 26.14
CA VAL A 70 0.16 -3.01 24.82
C VAL A 70 -0.44 -2.07 23.78
N PHE A 71 0.40 -1.61 22.86
CA PHE A 71 -0.05 -0.91 21.66
C PHE A 71 -0.08 -1.86 20.47
N LEU A 72 -1.04 -1.63 19.58
CA LEU A 72 -1.25 -2.39 18.36
C LEU A 72 -1.18 -1.43 17.16
N SER A 73 -0.50 -1.85 16.10
CA SER A 73 -0.51 -1.13 14.83
C SER A 73 -1.93 -1.09 14.24
N SER A 74 -2.20 -0.12 13.37
CA SER A 74 -3.41 -0.10 12.54
C SER A 74 -3.38 -1.21 11.47
N GLY A 75 -3.70 -2.45 11.86
CA GLY A 75 -3.79 -3.58 10.91
C GLY A 75 -5.18 -3.76 10.32
N SER A 76 -5.25 -4.45 9.17
CA SER A 76 -6.50 -4.84 8.53
C SER A 76 -7.29 -5.86 9.33
N THR A 77 -8.61 -5.81 9.20
CA THR A 77 -9.51 -6.85 9.70
C THR A 77 -9.06 -8.18 9.09
N ASN A 78 -8.72 -9.17 9.94
CA ASN A 78 -8.12 -10.48 9.61
C ASN A 78 -6.59 -10.55 9.42
N ALA A 79 -5.82 -9.45 9.54
CA ALA A 79 -4.35 -9.52 9.57
C ALA A 79 -3.79 -9.47 10.99
N ILE A 80 -2.68 -10.19 11.23
CA ILE A 80 -1.93 -10.11 12.48
C ILE A 80 -1.39 -8.68 12.62
N GLN A 81 -1.65 -8.02 13.75
CA GLN A 81 -1.17 -6.65 14.02
C GLN A 81 0.22 -6.68 14.65
N ALA A 82 1.04 -5.67 14.34
CA ALA A 82 2.26 -5.43 15.11
C ALA A 82 1.87 -5.08 16.55
N ARG A 83 2.63 -5.62 17.51
CA ARG A 83 2.42 -5.35 18.94
C ARG A 83 3.67 -4.73 19.55
N HIS A 84 3.48 -3.76 20.41
CA HIS A 84 4.54 -3.15 21.19
C HIS A 84 4.13 -3.08 22.66
N ILE A 85 4.92 -3.68 23.53
CA ILE A 85 4.61 -3.84 24.96
C ILE A 85 5.58 -2.98 25.77
N PHE A 86 5.02 -2.21 26.69
CA PHE A 86 5.75 -1.33 27.61
C PHE A 86 5.46 -1.71 29.06
N THR A 87 6.51 -1.75 29.87
CA THR A 87 6.37 -1.64 31.33
C THR A 87 5.92 -0.24 31.72
N GLU A 88 5.48 -0.05 32.96
CA GLU A 88 5.10 1.27 33.49
C GLU A 88 6.28 2.26 33.44
N GLU A 89 7.45 1.85 33.93
CA GLU A 89 8.70 2.64 33.88
C GLU A 89 9.06 3.06 32.45
N ARG A 90 8.98 2.13 31.48
CA ARG A 90 9.30 2.46 30.09
C ARG A 90 8.28 3.37 29.44
N LEU A 91 7.01 3.20 29.80
CA LEU A 91 5.92 4.04 29.31
C LEU A 91 6.05 5.48 29.83
N GLU A 92 6.50 5.67 31.07
CA GLU A 92 6.81 7.00 31.62
C GLU A 92 7.94 7.67 30.83
N LEU A 93 9.02 6.93 30.55
CA LEU A 93 10.12 7.44 29.72
C LEU A 93 9.66 7.80 28.30
N TYR A 94 8.77 7.00 27.71
CA TYR A 94 8.15 7.32 26.41
C TYR A 94 7.32 8.61 26.49
N ALA A 95 6.54 8.78 27.57
CA ALA A 95 5.74 9.98 27.79
C ALA A 95 6.62 11.23 27.94
N ASP A 96 7.68 11.16 28.73
CA ASP A 96 8.62 12.25 28.93
C ASP A 96 9.32 12.64 27.61
N ASN A 97 9.80 11.64 26.86
CA ASN A 97 10.42 11.84 25.55
C ASN A 97 9.46 12.51 24.56
N SER A 98 8.21 12.05 24.51
CA SER A 98 7.18 12.62 23.62
C SER A 98 6.88 14.08 23.95
N ARG A 99 6.77 14.42 25.24
CA ARG A 99 6.55 15.81 25.69
C ARG A 99 7.73 16.72 25.35
N ILE A 100 8.95 16.29 25.67
CA ILE A 100 10.17 17.07 25.40
C ILE A 100 10.36 17.27 23.89
N GLY A 101 10.16 16.20 23.10
CA GLY A 101 10.22 16.25 21.65
C GLY A 101 9.22 17.25 21.07
N PHE A 102 7.96 17.19 21.52
CA PHE A 102 6.91 18.08 21.06
C PHE A 102 7.18 19.54 21.47
N GLU A 103 7.65 19.80 22.69
CA GLU A 103 8.02 21.15 23.13
C GLU A 103 9.15 21.75 22.29
N ASN A 104 10.19 20.96 22.00
CA ASN A 104 11.28 21.39 21.12
C ASN A 104 10.79 21.68 19.70
N PHE A 105 9.88 20.85 19.19
CA PHE A 105 9.26 21.06 17.87
C PHE A 105 8.43 22.34 17.81
N LEU A 106 7.62 22.64 18.83
CA LEU A 106 6.88 23.91 18.89
C LEU A 106 7.84 25.10 18.94
N ASN A 107 8.88 25.02 19.76
CA ASN A 107 9.90 26.07 19.87
C ASN A 107 10.62 26.32 18.53
N HIS A 108 10.97 25.25 17.81
CA HIS A 108 11.59 25.33 16.48
C HIS A 108 10.73 26.13 15.47
N HIS A 109 9.40 26.00 15.56
CA HIS A 109 8.46 26.73 14.70
C HIS A 109 7.97 28.05 15.29
N ASN A 110 8.52 28.49 16.44
CA ASN A 110 8.08 29.66 17.20
C ASN A 110 6.61 29.60 17.63
N ILE A 111 6.09 28.41 17.90
CA ILE A 111 4.76 28.19 18.46
C ILE A 111 4.88 28.12 19.98
N LYS A 112 4.03 28.86 20.69
CA LYS A 112 4.04 28.86 22.16
C LYS A 112 3.41 27.57 22.71
N LYS A 113 3.97 27.04 23.80
CA LYS A 113 3.48 25.85 24.50
C LYS A 113 2.02 25.93 24.94
N ASP A 114 1.53 27.13 25.25
CA ASP A 114 0.14 27.41 25.65
C ASP A 114 -0.82 27.61 24.47
N THR A 115 -0.35 27.43 23.22
CA THR A 115 -1.25 27.42 22.05
C THR A 115 -2.20 26.23 22.17
N PRO A 116 -3.53 26.45 22.13
CA PRO A 116 -4.48 25.39 22.35
C PRO A 116 -4.56 24.43 21.15
N ILE A 117 -4.71 23.14 21.46
CA ILE A 117 -4.66 22.03 20.52
C ILE A 117 -6.06 21.44 20.38
N ILE A 118 -6.52 21.32 19.14
CA ILE A 118 -7.67 20.50 18.75
C ILE A 118 -7.12 19.17 18.26
N SER A 119 -7.25 18.12 19.07
CA SER A 119 -6.93 16.76 18.63
C SER A 119 -8.10 16.18 17.84
N LEU A 120 -7.87 15.87 16.58
CA LEU A 120 -8.78 15.07 15.77
C LEU A 120 -8.64 13.58 16.07
N ILE A 121 -7.51 13.17 16.67
CA ILE A 121 -7.28 11.81 17.15
C ILE A 121 -8.19 11.56 18.36
N PRO A 122 -8.98 10.48 18.39
CA PRO A 122 -9.80 10.12 19.54
C PRO A 122 -8.98 9.90 20.82
N PRO A 123 -9.56 10.17 22.01
CA PRO A 123 -8.89 9.95 23.28
C PRO A 123 -8.41 8.51 23.46
N LYS A 124 -7.37 8.32 24.28
CA LYS A 124 -6.86 6.99 24.66
C LYS A 124 -7.96 6.07 25.24
N ALA A 125 -8.97 6.60 25.92
CA ALA A 125 -10.08 5.78 26.42
C ALA A 125 -10.91 5.13 25.28
N VAL A 126 -10.98 5.78 24.12
CA VAL A 126 -11.67 5.30 22.92
C VAL A 126 -10.73 4.42 22.08
N TRP A 127 -9.49 4.86 21.87
CA TRP A 127 -8.46 4.13 21.13
C TRP A 127 -7.40 3.54 22.08
N ASN A 128 -7.82 2.65 22.98
CA ASN A 128 -7.03 2.14 24.11
C ASN A 128 -5.79 1.30 23.75
N LYS A 129 -5.65 0.88 22.49
CA LYS A 129 -4.47 0.18 21.97
C LYS A 129 -3.65 1.02 20.98
N SER A 130 -3.98 2.29 20.77
CA SER A 130 -3.25 3.15 19.83
C SER A 130 -2.11 3.89 20.52
N SER A 131 -0.87 3.70 20.06
CA SER A 131 0.28 4.48 20.54
C SER A 131 0.12 5.98 20.25
N LEU A 132 -0.49 6.34 19.11
CA LEU A 132 -0.77 7.75 18.76
C LEU A 132 -1.76 8.40 19.74
N ALA A 133 -2.90 7.76 20.02
CA ALA A 133 -3.85 8.27 21.02
C ALA A 133 -3.23 8.36 22.42
N ALA A 134 -2.35 7.41 22.78
CA ALA A 134 -1.60 7.48 24.02
C ALA A 134 -0.60 8.65 24.04
N MET A 135 0.07 8.95 22.92
CA MET A 135 0.96 10.11 22.82
C MET A 135 0.19 11.43 23.02
N ILE A 136 -0.99 11.60 22.40
CA ILE A 136 -1.83 12.79 22.63
C ILE A 136 -2.24 12.92 24.11
N ASP A 137 -2.62 11.82 24.75
CA ASP A 137 -2.91 11.75 26.19
C ASP A 137 -1.68 12.10 27.05
N MET A 138 -0.47 11.66 26.66
CA MET A 138 0.80 12.02 27.31
C MET A 138 1.14 13.51 27.17
N LEU A 139 0.78 14.14 26.06
CA LEU A 139 0.92 15.60 25.89
C LEU A 139 -0.08 16.33 26.80
N GLN A 140 -1.35 15.91 26.81
CA GLN A 140 -2.37 16.53 27.65
C GLN A 140 -2.03 16.44 29.15
N THR A 141 -1.69 15.25 29.64
CA THR A 141 -1.22 15.04 31.02
C THR A 141 0.09 15.75 31.32
N GLY A 142 0.87 16.03 30.27
CA GLY A 142 2.09 16.83 30.27
C GLY A 142 1.91 18.35 30.39
N GLY A 143 0.67 18.84 30.48
CA GLY A 143 0.36 20.26 30.63
C GLY A 143 0.09 21.01 29.33
N PHE A 144 -0.05 20.32 28.19
CA PHE A 144 -0.52 20.93 26.95
C PHE A 144 -2.05 21.05 26.94
N LEU A 145 -2.57 22.13 26.36
CA LEU A 145 -4.01 22.43 26.31
C LEU A 145 -4.68 21.67 25.17
N VAL A 146 -5.10 20.42 25.41
CA VAL A 146 -5.72 19.56 24.39
C VAL A 146 -7.23 19.43 24.60
N ASP A 147 -8.01 19.81 23.58
CA ASP A 147 -9.43 19.46 23.43
C ASP A 147 -9.60 18.45 22.29
N TYR A 148 -10.43 17.42 22.50
CA TYR A 148 -10.71 16.40 21.49
C TYR A 148 -11.92 16.76 20.63
N CYS A 149 -11.82 16.54 19.32
CA CYS A 149 -12.87 16.79 18.35
C CYS A 149 -13.12 15.55 17.48
N ASP A 150 -14.22 14.85 17.72
CA ASP A 150 -14.64 13.70 16.91
C ASP A 150 -15.22 14.17 15.58
N VAL A 151 -14.37 14.20 14.56
CA VAL A 151 -14.77 14.50 13.17
C VAL A 151 -15.17 13.26 12.37
N GLU A 152 -14.89 12.06 12.88
CA GLU A 152 -15.25 10.81 12.19
C GLU A 152 -16.75 10.55 12.26
N ASN A 153 -17.36 10.77 13.43
CA ASN A 153 -18.80 10.55 13.62
C ASN A 153 -19.62 11.83 13.54
N LYS A 154 -19.01 12.98 13.84
CA LYS A 154 -19.70 14.28 13.93
C LYS A 154 -18.83 15.41 13.35
N PRO A 155 -18.68 15.50 12.02
CA PRO A 155 -17.84 16.50 11.37
C PRO A 155 -18.11 17.95 11.80
N ASP A 156 -19.38 18.31 12.06
CA ASP A 156 -19.79 19.65 12.53
C ASP A 156 -19.14 20.09 13.85
N ASN A 157 -18.62 19.15 14.65
CA ASN A 157 -17.94 19.45 15.90
C ASN A 157 -16.74 20.39 15.69
N ILE A 158 -16.09 20.36 14.53
CA ILE A 158 -14.94 21.24 14.26
C ILE A 158 -15.36 22.70 14.24
N VAL A 159 -16.55 23.00 13.71
CA VAL A 159 -17.11 24.35 13.68
C VAL A 159 -17.38 24.84 15.10
N GLN A 160 -18.05 24.01 15.90
CA GLN A 160 -18.37 24.34 17.29
C GLN A 160 -17.10 24.52 18.14
N MET A 161 -16.06 23.71 17.88
CA MET A 161 -14.79 23.82 18.57
C MET A 161 -14.11 25.16 18.28
N LEU A 162 -14.05 25.57 17.01
CA LEU A 162 -13.38 26.80 16.58
C LEU A 162 -14.10 28.08 17.01
N LEU A 163 -15.38 28.00 17.40
CA LEU A 163 -16.12 29.12 17.98
C LEU A 163 -15.73 29.41 19.44
N LYS A 164 -15.16 28.45 20.16
CA LYS A 164 -14.77 28.64 21.57
C LYS A 164 -13.68 29.72 21.69
N PRO A 165 -13.73 30.59 22.71
CA PRO A 165 -12.81 31.74 22.84
C PRO A 165 -11.32 31.39 22.74
N GLN A 166 -10.89 30.24 23.28
CA GLN A 166 -9.48 29.84 23.24
C GLN A 166 -8.96 29.59 21.82
N PHE A 167 -9.80 29.14 20.87
CA PHE A 167 -9.37 28.81 19.51
C PHE A 167 -9.57 29.94 18.49
N GLN A 168 -10.09 31.10 18.92
CA GLN A 168 -10.45 32.19 18.00
C GLN A 168 -9.23 32.89 17.39
N LYS A 169 -8.07 32.89 18.06
CA LYS A 169 -6.86 33.62 17.62
C LYS A 169 -5.80 32.70 17.02
N ASN A 170 -5.46 31.64 17.74
CA ASN A 170 -4.45 30.67 17.38
C ASN A 170 -4.89 29.26 17.76
N ALA A 171 -4.60 28.28 16.91
CA ALA A 171 -4.92 26.89 17.18
C ALA A 171 -3.90 25.97 16.51
N ILE A 172 -3.61 24.85 17.18
CA ILE A 172 -2.98 23.69 16.56
C ILE A 172 -4.10 22.68 16.29
N ILE A 173 -4.18 22.13 15.08
CA ILE A 173 -5.08 21.02 14.77
C ILE A 173 -4.22 19.80 14.48
N PHE A 174 -4.33 18.78 15.32
CA PHE A 174 -3.48 17.60 15.31
C PHE A 174 -4.29 16.38 14.88
N GLY A 175 -3.96 15.79 13.74
CA GLY A 175 -4.68 14.64 13.20
C GLY A 175 -3.82 13.77 12.29
N THR A 176 -4.42 12.66 11.84
CA THR A 176 -3.87 11.94 10.69
C THR A 176 -4.34 12.59 9.39
N THR A 177 -3.71 12.29 8.26
CA THR A 177 -4.13 12.78 6.95
C THR A 177 -5.62 12.51 6.71
N PHE A 178 -6.11 11.33 7.12
CA PHE A 178 -7.54 11.00 7.05
C PHE A 178 -8.44 11.98 7.79
N HIS A 179 -8.11 12.34 9.04
CA HIS A 179 -8.93 13.27 9.81
C HIS A 179 -8.97 14.66 9.18
N HIS A 180 -7.83 15.14 8.68
CA HIS A 180 -7.76 16.43 7.99
C HIS A 180 -8.56 16.41 6.68
N LEU A 181 -8.58 15.29 5.96
CA LEU A 181 -9.42 15.12 4.77
C LEU A 181 -10.91 15.14 5.12
N LEU A 182 -11.34 14.58 6.26
CA LEU A 182 -12.73 14.69 6.72
C LEU A 182 -13.12 16.15 7.01
N VAL A 183 -12.23 16.93 7.62
CA VAL A 183 -12.45 18.37 7.82
C VAL A 183 -12.52 19.10 6.47
N ALA A 184 -11.65 18.75 5.54
CA ALA A 184 -11.65 19.32 4.19
C ALA A 184 -12.94 19.01 3.42
N GLU A 185 -13.41 17.76 3.46
CA GLU A 185 -14.67 17.36 2.83
C GLU A 185 -15.85 18.12 3.45
N HIS A 186 -15.88 18.20 4.78
CA HIS A 186 -16.95 18.88 5.51
C HIS A 186 -17.00 20.38 5.19
N THR A 187 -15.86 21.07 5.24
CA THR A 187 -15.76 22.51 4.94
C THR A 187 -16.19 22.84 3.52
N LYS A 188 -15.82 21.99 2.54
CA LYS A 188 -16.25 22.10 1.14
C LYS A 188 -17.77 21.89 1.02
N LYS A 189 -18.30 20.80 1.58
CA LYS A 189 -19.73 20.45 1.50
C LYS A 189 -20.64 21.52 2.11
N GLN A 190 -20.23 22.10 3.23
CA GLN A 190 -21.00 23.14 3.93
C GLN A 190 -20.69 24.56 3.42
N GLN A 191 -19.76 24.72 2.47
CA GLN A 191 -19.32 26.03 1.94
C GLN A 191 -18.83 26.99 3.04
N ILE A 192 -18.16 26.47 4.07
CA ILE A 192 -17.69 27.22 5.25
C ILE A 192 -16.18 27.46 5.23
N THR A 193 -15.61 27.76 4.07
CA THR A 193 -14.15 27.94 3.93
C THR A 193 -13.62 29.11 4.75
N ASP A 194 -14.41 30.14 5.06
CA ASP A 194 -13.96 31.28 5.90
C ASP A 194 -13.80 30.94 7.40
N LEU A 195 -14.11 29.71 7.83
CA LEU A 195 -14.07 29.28 9.25
C LEU A 195 -12.73 29.57 9.94
N PHE A 196 -11.63 29.49 9.21
CA PHE A 196 -10.27 29.63 9.72
C PHE A 196 -9.64 31.00 9.45
N LYS A 197 -10.35 31.88 8.73
CA LYS A 197 -9.84 33.18 8.29
C LYS A 197 -9.40 34.03 9.47
N GLY A 198 -8.26 34.71 9.31
CA GLY A 198 -7.69 35.61 10.31
C GLY A 198 -6.99 34.95 11.51
N LYS A 199 -7.02 33.61 11.62
CA LYS A 199 -6.34 32.85 12.68
C LYS A 199 -4.87 32.60 12.33
N SER A 200 -4.02 32.38 13.33
CA SER A 200 -2.72 31.69 13.14
C SER A 200 -2.94 30.20 13.36
N LEU A 201 -2.74 29.40 12.32
CA LEU A 201 -3.14 27.99 12.30
C LEU A 201 -1.94 27.10 12.02
N ALA A 202 -1.71 26.13 12.90
CA ALA A 202 -0.79 25.03 12.66
C ALA A 202 -1.54 23.72 12.50
N LEU A 203 -1.39 23.09 11.35
CA LEU A 203 -1.83 21.71 11.12
C LEU A 203 -0.66 20.78 11.39
N ILE A 204 -0.87 19.73 12.17
CA ILE A 204 0.11 18.68 12.38
C ILE A 204 -0.49 17.39 11.83
N ASP A 205 0.07 16.93 10.70
CA ASP A 205 -0.28 15.67 10.07
C ASP A 205 0.71 14.55 10.45
N THR A 206 0.21 13.48 11.03
CA THR A 206 1.01 12.28 11.36
C THR A 206 1.18 11.30 10.20
N GLY A 207 0.63 11.64 9.03
CA GLY A 207 0.39 10.66 7.98
C GLY A 207 -0.69 9.65 8.37
N GLY A 208 -0.89 8.64 7.51
CA GLY A 208 -1.80 7.51 7.78
C GLY A 208 -3.26 7.77 7.36
N THR A 209 -3.73 6.99 6.40
CA THR A 209 -5.09 7.08 5.83
C THR A 209 -6.05 6.03 6.38
N LYS A 210 -5.84 5.59 7.65
CA LYS A 210 -6.55 4.50 8.36
C LYS A 210 -7.76 3.92 7.61
N GLY A 211 -7.60 2.70 7.12
CA GLY A 211 -8.68 1.88 6.59
C GLY A 211 -9.04 2.12 5.15
N ARG A 212 -8.35 3.02 4.45
CA ARG A 212 -8.66 3.38 3.07
C ARG A 212 -7.47 3.14 2.15
N THR A 213 -7.77 2.68 0.95
CA THR A 213 -6.84 2.40 -0.16
C THR A 213 -6.25 3.67 -0.80
N GLN A 214 -6.60 4.85 -0.31
CA GLN A 214 -6.24 6.12 -0.92
C GLN A 214 -4.89 6.62 -0.39
N THR A 215 -3.93 6.88 -1.27
CA THR A 215 -2.62 7.47 -0.92
C THR A 215 -2.46 8.82 -1.62
N PHE A 216 -2.38 9.93 -0.88
CA PHE A 216 -2.16 11.28 -1.41
C PHE A 216 -0.67 11.60 -1.47
N THR A 217 -0.22 12.27 -2.52
CA THR A 217 1.10 12.90 -2.52
C THR A 217 1.13 14.07 -1.54
N LEU A 218 2.34 14.49 -1.16
CA LEU A 218 2.52 15.65 -0.28
C LEU A 218 1.91 16.92 -0.89
N ASP A 219 2.18 17.18 -2.17
CA ASP A 219 1.66 18.37 -2.86
C ASP A 219 0.12 18.36 -2.99
N GLU A 220 -0.47 17.20 -3.30
CA GLU A 220 -1.94 17.05 -3.32
C GLU A 220 -2.54 17.34 -1.94
N THR A 221 -1.91 16.80 -0.90
CA THR A 221 -2.36 16.98 0.49
C THR A 221 -2.28 18.45 0.89
N LEU A 222 -1.15 19.12 0.62
CA LEU A 222 -0.95 20.53 0.91
C LEU A 222 -2.00 21.40 0.22
N ARG A 223 -2.23 21.21 -1.08
CA ARG A 223 -3.23 21.99 -1.83
C ARG A 223 -4.64 21.77 -1.27
N THR A 224 -4.98 20.51 -0.98
CA THR A 224 -6.26 20.14 -0.37
C THR A 224 -6.46 20.86 0.96
N PHE A 225 -5.45 20.84 1.82
CA PHE A 225 -5.54 21.47 3.15
C PHE A 225 -5.56 23.00 3.04
N GLN A 226 -4.74 23.61 2.18
CA GLN A 226 -4.77 25.06 1.98
C GLN A 226 -6.14 25.56 1.54
N GLN A 227 -6.80 24.84 0.63
CA GLN A 227 -8.15 25.17 0.18
C GLN A 227 -9.20 24.99 1.28
N ALA A 228 -9.16 23.86 1.99
CA ALA A 228 -10.13 23.53 3.04
C ALA A 228 -10.03 24.43 4.27
N TYR A 229 -8.80 24.77 4.67
CA TYR A 229 -8.53 25.52 5.89
C TYR A 229 -8.52 27.04 5.67
N GLY A 230 -9.11 27.53 4.57
CA GLY A 230 -9.72 28.86 4.59
C GLY A 230 -8.81 30.08 4.59
N ASN A 231 -7.57 29.95 4.09
CA ASN A 231 -6.58 31.04 4.04
C ASN A 231 -6.40 31.77 5.38
N PRO A 232 -5.85 31.11 6.41
CA PRO A 232 -5.59 31.74 7.69
C PRO A 232 -4.52 32.84 7.54
N LYS A 233 -4.40 33.71 8.54
CA LYS A 233 -3.39 34.79 8.55
C LYS A 233 -1.98 34.22 8.47
N GLU A 234 -1.74 33.13 9.18
CA GLU A 234 -0.53 32.32 9.11
C GLU A 234 -0.96 30.86 9.00
N PHE A 235 -0.40 30.17 8.00
CA PHE A 235 -0.65 28.76 7.76
C PHE A 235 0.65 27.99 7.93
N LEU A 236 0.68 27.09 8.91
CA LEU A 236 1.75 26.11 9.09
C LEU A 236 1.18 24.73 8.74
N PHE A 237 1.82 24.05 7.82
CA PHE A 237 1.54 22.63 7.54
C PHE A 237 2.75 21.85 8.00
N LEU A 238 2.63 21.25 9.17
CA LEU A 238 3.69 20.53 9.84
C LEU A 238 3.37 19.04 9.86
N SER A 239 4.36 18.23 10.14
CA SER A 239 4.19 16.78 10.17
C SER A 239 4.97 16.11 11.29
N GLU A 240 4.38 15.04 11.81
CA GLU A 240 5.00 14.08 12.71
C GLU A 240 5.23 12.78 11.95
N TYR A 241 6.40 12.17 12.14
CA TYR A 241 6.72 10.85 11.66
C TYR A 241 6.92 9.92 12.85
N GLY A 242 6.09 8.87 12.89
CA GLY A 242 6.11 7.87 13.95
C GLY A 242 5.42 6.58 13.51
N MET A 243 5.47 5.57 14.38
CA MET A 243 4.83 4.27 14.18
C MET A 243 4.67 3.53 15.51
N CYS A 244 3.82 2.51 15.57
CA CYS A 244 3.57 1.75 16.79
C CYS A 244 4.84 1.07 17.34
N GLU A 245 5.74 0.68 16.43
CA GLU A 245 6.99 -0.01 16.73
C GLU A 245 8.08 0.93 17.26
N LEU A 246 7.91 2.25 17.18
CA LEU A 246 8.81 3.26 17.76
C LEU A 246 8.21 3.85 19.05
N ALA A 247 9.08 4.27 19.96
CA ALA A 247 8.76 5.04 21.16
C ALA A 247 9.42 6.44 21.14
N SER A 248 9.78 6.89 19.95
CA SER A 248 10.36 8.20 19.68
C SER A 248 9.83 8.72 18.35
N GLN A 249 9.67 10.04 18.24
CA GLN A 249 9.13 10.69 17.04
C GLN A 249 10.21 11.43 16.25
N ALA A 250 9.90 11.75 15.01
CA ALA A 250 10.59 12.76 14.22
C ALA A 250 9.58 13.82 13.74
N TRP A 251 10.04 15.05 13.55
CA TRP A 251 9.16 16.18 13.28
C TRP A 251 9.64 16.99 12.07
N SER A 252 8.70 17.56 11.32
CA SER A 252 9.02 18.35 10.13
C SER A 252 9.81 19.60 10.49
N THR A 253 10.80 19.94 9.67
CA THR A 253 11.73 21.06 9.94
C THR A 253 11.26 22.41 9.38
N LYS A 254 10.38 22.41 8.38
CA LYS A 254 9.89 23.64 7.72
C LYS A 254 8.45 23.96 8.12
N LYS A 255 8.11 25.26 8.00
CA LYS A 255 6.74 25.79 8.21
C LYS A 255 5.70 25.13 7.31
N ILE A 256 6.10 24.77 6.10
CA ILE A 256 5.37 23.89 5.19
C ILE A 256 6.27 22.66 5.00
N HIS A 257 5.83 21.53 5.52
CA HIS A 257 6.52 20.25 5.51
C HIS A 257 6.81 19.83 4.06
N ASP A 258 8.06 19.40 3.82
CA ASP A 258 8.61 19.06 2.50
C ASP A 258 9.22 17.64 2.47
N GLY A 259 8.83 16.79 3.44
CA GLY A 259 9.42 15.46 3.62
C GLY A 259 10.70 15.42 4.47
N ILE A 260 11.23 16.55 4.91
CA ILE A 260 12.42 16.59 5.79
C ILE A 260 12.02 16.62 7.26
N PHE A 261 12.52 15.62 8.00
CA PHE A 261 12.26 15.44 9.42
C PHE A 261 13.54 15.50 10.24
N ILE A 262 13.43 16.02 11.47
CA ILE A 262 14.45 15.94 12.51
C ILE A 262 13.97 15.00 13.62
N CYS A 263 14.78 14.03 13.99
CA CYS A 263 14.43 13.07 15.05
C CYS A 263 14.59 13.66 16.45
N ASN A 264 13.76 13.18 17.40
CA ASN A 264 14.02 13.35 18.82
C ASN A 264 15.41 12.82 19.20
N LYS A 265 15.94 13.28 20.33
CA LYS A 265 17.33 12.95 20.74
C LYS A 265 17.61 11.46 20.87
N THR A 266 16.58 10.70 21.27
CA THR A 266 16.58 9.25 21.50
C THR A 266 16.49 8.41 20.23
N LEU A 267 16.22 9.03 19.07
CA LEU A 267 15.99 8.35 17.81
C LEU A 267 17.08 8.70 16.80
N THR A 268 17.94 7.75 16.46
CA THR A 268 19.01 7.94 15.45
C THR A 268 18.60 7.28 14.14
N PRO A 269 18.43 8.04 13.03
CA PRO A 269 18.08 7.50 11.72
C PRO A 269 19.31 6.98 10.96
N PHE A 270 19.11 6.02 10.07
CA PHE A 270 20.09 5.50 9.12
C PHE A 270 19.42 5.22 7.78
N ALA A 271 20.15 5.40 6.68
CA ALA A 271 19.78 4.82 5.38
C ALA A 271 20.60 3.54 5.19
N ILE A 272 19.95 2.42 4.90
CA ILE A 272 20.60 1.10 4.80
C ILE A 272 20.45 0.52 3.40
N ASN A 273 21.54 -0.04 2.88
CA ASN A 273 21.51 -0.95 1.75
C ASN A 273 21.41 -2.39 2.27
N LEU A 274 20.28 -3.06 2.01
CA LEU A 274 20.02 -4.40 2.53
C LEU A 274 20.86 -5.49 1.85
N ARG A 275 21.25 -5.29 0.58
CA ARG A 275 22.11 -6.23 -0.15
C ARG A 275 23.53 -6.19 0.39
N GLU A 276 24.07 -4.99 0.62
CA GLU A 276 25.41 -4.79 1.20
C GLU A 276 25.42 -5.01 2.72
N ARG A 277 24.25 -5.01 3.37
CA ARG A 277 24.10 -5.01 4.84
C ARG A 277 24.94 -3.92 5.49
N ARG A 278 24.83 -2.70 4.96
CA ARG A 278 25.66 -1.56 5.35
C ARG A 278 24.83 -0.29 5.42
N ALA A 279 25.12 0.55 6.41
CA ALA A 279 24.63 1.92 6.43
C ALA A 279 25.32 2.76 5.35
N LEU A 280 24.51 3.57 4.67
CA LEU A 280 24.91 4.47 3.61
C LEU A 280 25.40 5.80 4.18
N ARG A 281 26.08 6.58 3.34
CA ARG A 281 26.54 7.93 3.67
C ARG A 281 25.39 8.92 3.55
N GLU A 282 25.59 10.11 4.11
CA GLU A 282 24.70 11.25 3.87
C GLU A 282 24.54 11.52 2.37
N GLY A 283 23.34 11.87 1.94
CA GLY A 283 23.00 12.10 0.52
C GLY A 283 22.60 10.83 -0.25
N GLU A 284 22.80 9.64 0.29
CA GLU A 284 22.43 8.37 -0.35
C GLU A 284 21.06 7.87 0.11
N TYR A 285 20.22 7.41 -0.83
CA TYR A 285 18.91 6.82 -0.52
C TYR A 285 19.04 5.34 -0.19
N GLY A 286 18.40 4.91 0.90
CA GLY A 286 18.32 3.53 1.34
C GLY A 286 17.05 3.25 2.12
N PHE A 287 16.92 2.02 2.63
CA PHE A 287 15.87 1.70 3.59
C PHE A 287 16.11 2.48 4.88
N LEU A 288 15.10 3.23 5.31
CA LEU A 288 15.12 3.97 6.56
C LEU A 288 15.14 2.99 7.71
N ALA A 289 16.10 3.16 8.59
CA ALA A 289 16.23 2.38 9.81
C ALA A 289 16.51 3.31 10.98
N PHE A 290 16.27 2.79 12.18
CA PHE A 290 16.39 3.57 13.39
C PHE A 290 17.09 2.79 14.48
N PHE A 291 17.83 3.51 15.31
CA PHE A 291 18.08 3.12 16.69
C PHE A 291 17.22 4.01 17.60
N ASP A 292 16.33 3.40 18.38
CA ASP A 292 15.47 4.06 19.37
C ASP A 292 15.88 3.61 20.78
N SER A 293 16.53 4.48 21.55
CA SER A 293 17.02 4.14 22.89
C SER A 293 15.90 3.94 23.92
N ILE A 294 14.67 4.34 23.61
CA ILE A 294 13.49 4.05 24.44
C ILE A 294 13.01 2.59 24.23
N ASN A 295 13.34 1.95 23.11
CA ASN A 295 12.87 0.61 22.78
C ASN A 295 13.72 -0.54 23.36
N MET A 296 14.51 -0.27 24.40
CA MET A 296 15.45 -1.25 24.98
C MET A 296 14.78 -2.43 25.71
N GLU A 297 13.46 -2.42 25.93
CA GLU A 297 12.71 -3.57 26.51
C GLU A 297 12.06 -4.47 25.46
N SER A 298 11.92 -3.97 24.23
CA SER A 298 11.43 -4.74 23.09
C SER A 298 12.58 -5.07 22.13
N TRP A 299 12.91 -4.13 21.25
CA TRP A 299 14.13 -4.15 20.44
C TRP A 299 14.42 -2.75 19.86
N PRO A 300 15.64 -2.20 20.02
CA PRO A 300 15.91 -0.80 19.70
C PRO A 300 16.34 -0.51 18.27
N THR A 301 16.83 -1.48 17.49
CA THR A 301 17.36 -1.25 16.12
C THR A 301 16.46 -1.85 15.05
N ILE A 302 15.75 -1.00 14.31
CA ILE A 302 14.64 -1.40 13.44
C ILE A 302 14.91 -0.96 11.99
N ILE A 303 14.76 -1.89 11.04
CA ILE A 303 14.72 -1.59 9.60
C ILE A 303 13.25 -1.44 9.19
N THR A 304 12.87 -0.26 8.72
CA THR A 304 11.51 -0.01 8.21
C THR A 304 11.37 -0.47 6.76
N GLU A 305 10.17 -0.33 6.19
CA GLU A 305 9.95 -0.52 4.75
C GLU A 305 9.94 0.83 4.00
N ASP A 306 10.36 1.91 4.67
CA ASP A 306 10.35 3.27 4.15
C ASP A 306 11.71 3.59 3.51
N ILE A 307 11.72 4.45 2.49
CA ILE A 307 12.91 4.87 1.76
C ILE A 307 13.22 6.31 2.11
N ALA A 308 14.45 6.55 2.54
CA ALA A 308 14.90 7.89 2.94
C ALA A 308 16.37 8.10 2.61
N CYS A 309 16.75 9.38 2.63
CA CYS A 309 18.12 9.84 2.56
C CYS A 309 18.46 10.53 3.89
N ILE A 310 19.59 10.18 4.51
CA ILE A 310 20.09 10.95 5.66
C ILE A 310 20.70 12.25 5.14
N VAL A 311 20.20 13.39 5.62
CA VAL A 311 20.65 14.72 5.22
C VAL A 311 21.77 15.19 6.13
N ASN A 312 21.62 14.94 7.43
CA ASN A 312 22.63 15.25 8.43
C ASN A 312 22.52 14.24 9.59
N GLN A 313 23.57 13.46 9.80
CA GLN A 313 23.61 12.38 10.77
C GLN A 313 23.80 12.89 12.21
N GLU A 314 24.51 14.02 12.39
CA GLU A 314 24.75 14.64 13.71
C GLU A 314 23.46 15.24 14.28
N GLU A 315 22.74 15.99 13.46
CA GLU A 315 21.45 16.60 13.78
C GLU A 315 20.28 15.60 13.69
N ARG A 316 20.52 14.39 13.17
CA ARG A 316 19.52 13.33 12.96
C ARG A 316 18.39 13.76 12.00
N ILE A 317 18.78 14.37 10.89
CA ILE A 317 17.86 14.86 9.86
C ILE A 317 17.81 13.87 8.70
N PHE A 318 16.61 13.48 8.28
CA PHE A 318 16.41 12.65 7.10
C PHE A 318 15.33 13.24 6.18
N ASN A 319 15.44 12.95 4.89
CA ASN A 319 14.44 13.25 3.87
C ASN A 319 13.70 11.96 3.50
N LEU A 320 12.42 11.89 3.80
CA LEU A 320 11.55 10.76 3.48
C LEU A 320 11.11 10.84 2.02
N LYS A 321 11.46 9.82 1.22
CA LYS A 321 10.99 9.70 -0.16
C LYS A 321 9.59 9.10 -0.25
N GLY A 322 9.27 8.17 0.65
CA GLY A 322 8.03 7.39 0.63
C GLY A 322 8.30 5.96 1.08
N ARG A 323 7.33 5.07 0.88
CA ARG A 323 7.51 3.64 1.18
C ARG A 323 8.17 2.95 0.00
N SER A 324 8.90 1.87 0.25
CA SER A 324 9.38 1.03 -0.86
C SER A 324 8.20 0.62 -1.76
N PRO A 325 8.44 0.43 -3.08
CA PRO A 325 7.54 -0.38 -3.89
C PRO A 325 7.34 -1.71 -3.15
N ASP A 326 6.35 -2.53 -3.41
CA ASP A 326 6.06 -3.71 -2.58
C ASP A 326 5.67 -3.47 -1.10
N ALA A 327 6.25 -2.54 -0.32
CA ALA A 327 6.00 -2.37 1.13
C ALA A 327 4.56 -2.64 1.55
N THR A 328 4.34 -3.32 2.67
CA THR A 328 2.99 -3.74 3.05
C THR A 328 2.16 -2.50 3.29
N LEU A 329 0.94 -2.40 2.78
CA LEU A 329 0.06 -1.27 3.14
C LEU A 329 -0.21 -1.32 4.65
N LYS A 330 0.50 -0.48 5.43
CA LYS A 330 0.23 -0.28 6.85
C LYS A 330 -1.00 0.60 6.95
N GLY A 331 -2.03 0.16 7.66
CA GLY A 331 -3.26 0.92 7.85
C GLY A 331 -4.52 0.33 7.22
N CYS A 332 -4.57 -0.90 6.70
CA CYS A 332 -5.76 -1.41 6.02
C CYS A 332 -6.94 -1.84 6.94
N SER A 333 -7.22 -1.19 8.07
CA SER A 333 -8.41 -1.51 8.88
C SER A 333 -9.71 -1.04 8.22
N LEU A 334 -10.43 -1.92 7.53
CA LEU A 334 -11.78 -1.65 7.02
C LEU A 334 -12.79 -1.46 8.17
N ASN A 335 -12.92 -0.23 8.63
CA ASN A 335 -14.19 0.28 9.11
C ASN A 335 -14.75 1.19 8.02
N VAL A 336 -15.45 0.58 7.08
CA VAL A 336 -16.41 1.31 6.24
C VAL A 336 -17.57 1.68 7.16
N LYS A 337 -17.54 2.90 7.69
CA LYS A 337 -18.78 3.61 7.97
C LYS A 337 -19.21 4.29 6.67
N GLU A 338 -20.52 4.28 6.46
CA GLU A 338 -21.30 4.49 5.21
C GLU A 338 -21.22 5.88 4.56
N SER A 339 -20.12 6.59 4.70
CA SER A 339 -19.98 7.92 4.12
C SER A 339 -18.50 8.26 3.98
N PHE A 340 -18.18 9.31 3.25
CA PHE A 340 -16.83 9.90 3.15
C PHE A 340 -15.95 9.27 2.06
N PHE A 341 -16.24 9.65 0.82
CA PHE A 341 -15.38 9.47 -0.35
C PHE A 341 -15.40 10.71 -1.24
N PHE A 342 -15.24 11.94 -0.73
CA PHE A 342 -15.34 13.11 -1.62
C PHE A 342 -14.38 14.24 -1.31
N LEU A 343 -13.30 14.30 -2.09
CA LEU A 343 -12.63 15.57 -2.43
C LEU A 343 -12.24 15.53 -3.91
N ASP A 344 -13.06 16.17 -4.75
CA ASP A 344 -12.60 16.66 -6.04
C ASP A 344 -11.60 17.78 -5.79
N MET A 345 -10.35 17.53 -6.17
CA MET A 345 -9.40 18.60 -6.44
C MET A 345 -9.77 19.16 -7.81
N ASP A 346 -9.92 20.48 -7.91
CA ASP A 346 -9.99 21.18 -9.20
C ASP A 346 -8.66 20.93 -9.95
N SER A 347 -8.55 19.81 -10.66
CA SER A 347 -7.89 19.81 -11.95
C SER A 347 -8.85 20.53 -12.87
N ASN A 348 -8.41 21.64 -13.48
CA ASN A 348 -9.09 22.35 -14.55
C ASN A 348 -10.25 21.53 -15.11
N ASN A 349 -11.48 21.93 -14.78
CA ASN A 349 -12.65 21.50 -15.54
C ASN A 349 -12.43 21.99 -16.98
N GLU A 350 -11.64 21.25 -17.75
CA GLU A 350 -12.08 20.90 -19.08
C GLU A 350 -13.36 20.11 -18.87
N ASN A 351 -14.45 20.84 -18.68
CA ASN A 351 -15.75 20.46 -19.17
C ASN A 351 -15.58 20.27 -20.68
N ASN A 352 -14.93 19.17 -21.08
CA ASN A 352 -15.30 18.48 -22.27
C ASN A 352 -16.66 17.90 -21.94
N ASN A 353 -17.69 18.76 -22.07
CA ASN A 353 -18.97 18.33 -22.59
C ASN A 353 -18.64 17.62 -23.91
N SER A 354 -18.27 16.34 -23.82
CA SER A 354 -18.39 15.45 -24.95
C SER A 354 -19.88 15.43 -25.23
N SER A 355 -20.28 16.22 -26.22
CA SER A 355 -21.57 16.11 -26.85
C SER A 355 -21.88 14.63 -27.02
N LEU A 356 -23.00 14.18 -26.45
CA LEU A 356 -23.56 12.85 -26.72
C LEU A 356 -23.39 12.58 -28.22
N PRO A 357 -22.69 11.50 -28.63
CA PRO A 357 -22.59 11.19 -30.04
C PRO A 357 -24.01 11.01 -30.57
N ASN A 358 -24.32 11.76 -31.63
CA ASN A 358 -25.59 11.61 -32.36
C ASN A 358 -25.85 10.11 -32.60
N SER A 359 -27.11 9.71 -32.41
CA SER A 359 -27.65 8.35 -32.46
C SER A 359 -27.51 7.60 -33.80
N SER A 360 -26.59 8.03 -34.67
CA SER A 360 -26.29 7.46 -35.99
C SER A 360 -24.87 6.90 -36.13
N GLN A 361 -24.06 6.86 -35.07
CA GLN A 361 -22.73 6.23 -35.14
C GLN A 361 -22.83 4.71 -35.09
N ILE A 362 -22.45 4.07 -36.20
CA ILE A 362 -22.33 2.61 -36.33
C ILE A 362 -21.24 2.13 -35.37
N GLN A 363 -21.55 1.12 -34.57
CA GLN A 363 -20.58 0.44 -33.70
C GLN A 363 -19.39 -0.07 -34.52
N LYS A 364 -18.18 0.37 -34.20
CA LYS A 364 -16.97 -0.17 -34.82
C LYS A 364 -16.73 -1.61 -34.34
N GLN A 365 -16.25 -2.48 -35.24
CA GLN A 365 -15.82 -3.85 -34.93
C GLN A 365 -14.44 -4.09 -35.54
N PHE A 366 -13.65 -4.98 -34.92
CA PHE A 366 -12.34 -5.38 -35.45
C PHE A 366 -12.51 -6.54 -36.41
N SER A 367 -12.53 -6.29 -37.72
CA SER A 367 -12.82 -7.33 -38.71
C SER A 367 -11.59 -8.14 -39.12
N SER A 368 -10.39 -7.72 -38.72
CA SER A 368 -9.13 -8.40 -39.03
C SER A 368 -8.03 -8.11 -38.00
N PRO A 369 -6.98 -8.95 -37.91
CA PRO A 369 -5.79 -8.65 -37.11
C PRO A 369 -5.11 -7.33 -37.49
N GLN A 370 -5.23 -6.88 -38.74
CA GLN A 370 -4.68 -5.60 -39.19
C GLN A 370 -5.43 -4.43 -38.52
N GLU A 371 -6.76 -4.49 -38.40
CA GLU A 371 -7.51 -3.43 -37.73
C GLU A 371 -7.21 -3.35 -36.22
N ILE A 372 -6.89 -4.49 -35.59
CA ILE A 372 -6.41 -4.52 -34.20
C ILE A 372 -5.05 -3.83 -34.11
N HIS A 373 -4.14 -4.12 -35.04
CA HIS A 373 -2.84 -3.47 -35.12
C HIS A 373 -2.98 -1.96 -35.31
N ASP A 374 -3.78 -1.52 -36.29
CA ASP A 374 -4.03 -0.10 -36.56
C ASP A 374 -4.63 0.61 -35.33
N PHE A 375 -5.53 -0.05 -34.60
CA PHE A 375 -6.06 0.49 -33.35
C PHE A 375 -5.00 0.64 -32.26
N ILE A 376 -4.15 -0.38 -32.09
CA ILE A 376 -3.07 -0.37 -31.10
C ILE A 376 -2.09 0.78 -31.37
N GLU A 377 -1.82 1.11 -32.64
CA GLU A 377 -1.00 2.27 -33.02
C GLU A 377 -1.62 3.62 -32.63
N THR A 378 -2.94 3.67 -32.38
CA THR A 378 -3.60 4.90 -31.90
C THR A 378 -3.43 5.15 -30.40
N LEU A 379 -2.95 4.15 -29.65
CA LEU A 379 -2.69 4.25 -28.22
C LEU A 379 -1.46 5.11 -27.94
N ASN A 380 -1.42 5.75 -26.78
CA ASN A 380 -0.36 6.70 -26.46
C ASN A 380 1.02 6.01 -26.35
N PRO A 381 1.99 6.29 -27.23
CA PRO A 381 3.29 5.62 -27.24
C PRO A 381 4.17 5.97 -26.03
N ALA A 382 3.84 7.00 -25.24
CA ALA A 382 4.53 7.30 -23.98
C ALA A 382 4.09 6.38 -22.81
N ILE A 383 2.97 5.69 -22.99
CA ILE A 383 2.34 4.82 -22.00
C ILE A 383 2.48 3.35 -22.42
N TRP A 384 2.33 3.08 -23.71
CA TRP A 384 2.31 1.74 -24.29
C TRP A 384 3.63 1.38 -24.95
N THR A 385 4.19 0.23 -24.55
CA THR A 385 5.42 -0.33 -25.12
C THR A 385 5.11 -1.44 -26.13
N PRO A 386 6.06 -1.82 -27.01
CA PRO A 386 5.86 -2.94 -27.95
C PRO A 386 5.43 -4.24 -27.26
N ASN A 387 5.93 -4.48 -26.06
CA ASN A 387 5.53 -5.60 -25.22
C ASN A 387 4.04 -5.50 -24.81
N CYS A 388 3.60 -4.34 -24.31
CA CYS A 388 2.19 -4.13 -23.96
C CYS A 388 1.26 -4.23 -25.19
N TRP A 389 1.72 -3.78 -26.35
CA TRP A 389 0.97 -3.90 -27.60
C TRP A 389 0.77 -5.36 -28.01
N ALA A 390 1.81 -6.18 -27.94
CA ALA A 390 1.70 -7.61 -28.20
C ALA A 390 0.74 -8.28 -27.20
N ASP A 391 0.87 -7.98 -25.91
CA ASP A 391 0.00 -8.50 -24.85
C ASP A 391 -1.48 -8.08 -25.09
N LEU A 392 -1.73 -6.85 -25.55
CA LEU A 392 -3.07 -6.35 -25.89
C LEU A 392 -3.65 -7.01 -27.15
N ALA A 393 -2.84 -7.14 -28.20
CA ALA A 393 -3.28 -7.71 -29.47
C ALA A 393 -3.77 -9.16 -29.27
N GLU A 394 -3.03 -9.94 -28.49
CA GLU A 394 -3.42 -11.30 -28.13
C GLU A 394 -4.81 -11.34 -27.46
N SER A 395 -5.09 -10.36 -26.60
CA SER A 395 -6.37 -10.21 -25.91
C SER A 395 -7.50 -9.73 -26.84
N LEU A 396 -7.20 -8.84 -27.79
CA LEU A 396 -8.18 -8.31 -28.74
C LEU A 396 -8.49 -9.27 -29.89
N ASN A 397 -7.63 -10.25 -30.18
CA ASN A 397 -7.86 -11.20 -31.28
C ASN A 397 -9.18 -11.98 -31.15
N SER A 398 -9.69 -12.18 -29.93
CA SER A 398 -10.97 -12.85 -29.69
C SER A 398 -12.16 -11.89 -29.51
N TRP A 399 -11.99 -10.59 -29.79
CA TRP A 399 -13.00 -9.53 -29.56
C TRP A 399 -14.38 -9.83 -30.18
N ASN A 400 -14.42 -10.50 -31.33
CA ASN A 400 -15.64 -10.85 -32.04
C ASN A 400 -16.14 -12.27 -31.78
N ASP A 401 -15.37 -13.10 -31.07
CA ASP A 401 -15.74 -14.50 -30.83
C ASP A 401 -16.84 -14.63 -29.76
N ILE A 402 -17.17 -13.52 -29.08
CA ILE A 402 -18.14 -13.46 -27.99
C ILE A 402 -19.55 -13.66 -28.56
N GLN A 403 -20.22 -14.71 -28.11
CA GLN A 403 -21.63 -14.96 -28.36
C GLN A 403 -22.44 -14.63 -27.12
N ILE A 404 -23.54 -13.90 -27.30
CA ILE A 404 -24.51 -13.59 -26.25
C ILE A 404 -25.89 -14.13 -26.64
N HIS A 405 -26.68 -14.51 -25.64
CA HIS A 405 -28.00 -15.10 -25.84
C HIS A 405 -29.12 -14.07 -25.61
N ASN A 406 -28.91 -13.11 -24.70
CA ASN A 406 -29.92 -12.14 -24.26
C ASN A 406 -29.48 -10.67 -24.47
N PRO A 407 -29.53 -10.14 -25.71
CA PRO A 407 -28.95 -8.83 -26.07
C PRO A 407 -29.59 -7.60 -25.38
N ASN A 408 -30.71 -7.77 -24.69
CA ASN A 408 -31.41 -6.69 -24.00
C ASN A 408 -31.39 -6.85 -22.46
N LEU A 409 -30.65 -7.81 -21.92
CA LEU A 409 -30.63 -8.14 -20.49
C LEU A 409 -30.27 -6.95 -19.59
N LEU A 410 -29.42 -6.05 -20.08
CA LEU A 410 -28.93 -4.87 -19.35
C LEU A 410 -29.50 -3.56 -19.90
N SER A 411 -30.61 -3.60 -20.64
CA SER A 411 -31.26 -2.38 -21.15
C SER A 411 -31.52 -1.37 -20.03
N ASP A 412 -31.11 -0.12 -20.25
CA ASP A 412 -31.19 0.99 -19.29
C ASP A 412 -30.36 0.85 -17.99
N LYS A 413 -29.53 -0.18 -17.88
CA LYS A 413 -28.73 -0.46 -16.67
C LYS A 413 -27.38 0.27 -16.67
N ASN A 414 -26.96 0.74 -15.49
CA ASN A 414 -25.64 1.32 -15.26
C ASN A 414 -24.74 0.30 -14.56
N ILE A 415 -23.58 0.02 -15.15
CA ILE A 415 -22.62 -0.95 -14.63
C ILE A 415 -21.40 -0.20 -14.09
N LEU A 416 -20.92 -0.57 -12.90
CA LEU A 416 -19.65 -0.10 -12.36
C LEU A 416 -18.63 -1.23 -12.39
N ILE A 417 -17.43 -0.97 -12.92
CA ILE A 417 -16.32 -1.92 -12.93
C ILE A 417 -15.18 -1.33 -12.12
N ILE A 418 -14.87 -1.94 -10.98
CA ILE A 418 -13.66 -1.64 -10.21
C ILE A 418 -12.51 -2.41 -10.85
N ALA A 419 -11.70 -1.71 -11.65
CA ALA A 419 -10.65 -2.33 -12.44
C ALA A 419 -9.50 -2.85 -11.56
N SER A 420 -8.86 -3.91 -12.03
CA SER A 420 -7.77 -4.53 -11.27
C SER A 420 -6.55 -3.61 -11.18
N ALA A 421 -5.84 -3.74 -10.06
CA ALA A 421 -4.59 -3.04 -9.81
C ALA A 421 -3.38 -3.60 -10.57
N ASN A 422 -3.50 -4.81 -11.14
CA ASN A 422 -2.38 -5.53 -11.74
C ASN A 422 -2.45 -5.63 -13.26
N ILE A 423 -3.64 -5.84 -13.82
CA ILE A 423 -3.80 -6.10 -15.26
C ILE A 423 -4.71 -5.01 -15.84
N PRO A 424 -4.18 -4.11 -16.69
CA PRO A 424 -4.90 -2.93 -17.17
C PRO A 424 -6.07 -3.26 -18.11
N ILE A 425 -6.18 -4.51 -18.57
CA ILE A 425 -7.21 -4.96 -19.51
C ILE A 425 -8.35 -5.75 -18.84
N THR A 426 -8.34 -5.94 -17.52
CA THR A 426 -9.34 -6.77 -16.82
C THR A 426 -10.80 -6.33 -17.01
N TRP A 427 -11.01 -5.04 -17.20
CA TRP A 427 -12.33 -4.45 -17.44
C TRP A 427 -12.86 -4.70 -18.86
N LEU A 428 -11.98 -5.03 -19.81
CA LEU A 428 -12.27 -5.07 -21.25
C LEU A 428 -13.43 -6.01 -21.57
N TYR A 429 -13.37 -7.23 -21.03
CA TYR A 429 -14.32 -8.29 -21.31
C TYR A 429 -15.68 -8.10 -20.65
N PRO A 430 -15.78 -7.83 -19.33
CA PRO A 430 -17.07 -7.50 -18.74
C PRO A 430 -17.70 -6.26 -19.38
N ALA A 431 -16.91 -5.26 -19.79
CA ALA A 431 -17.44 -4.09 -20.47
C ALA A 431 -18.00 -4.45 -21.86
N ARG A 432 -17.28 -5.25 -22.64
CA ARG A 432 -17.74 -5.72 -23.96
C ARG A 432 -19.03 -6.52 -23.87
N ILE A 433 -19.11 -7.46 -22.93
CA ILE A 433 -20.30 -8.29 -22.73
C ILE A 433 -21.46 -7.46 -22.22
N ALA A 434 -21.24 -6.55 -21.26
CA ALA A 434 -22.28 -5.64 -20.80
C ALA A 434 -22.83 -4.77 -21.94
N SER A 435 -21.96 -4.28 -22.82
CA SER A 435 -22.34 -3.52 -24.01
C SER A 435 -23.18 -4.35 -24.99
N LEU A 436 -22.77 -5.59 -25.28
CA LEU A 436 -23.54 -6.52 -26.12
C LEU A 436 -24.91 -6.86 -25.52
N LEU A 437 -25.02 -6.92 -24.19
CA LEU A 437 -26.28 -7.15 -23.46
C LEU A 437 -27.16 -5.89 -23.32
N GLY A 438 -26.77 -4.76 -23.92
CA GLY A 438 -27.58 -3.54 -24.00
C GLY A 438 -27.40 -2.56 -22.85
N ALA A 439 -26.29 -2.63 -22.08
CA ALA A 439 -26.04 -1.68 -20.98
C ALA A 439 -26.09 -0.23 -21.45
N LYS A 440 -26.69 0.64 -20.62
CA LYS A 440 -26.78 2.09 -20.88
C LYS A 440 -25.42 2.76 -20.71
N SER A 441 -24.78 2.50 -19.57
CA SER A 441 -23.46 3.05 -19.28
C SER A 441 -22.60 2.08 -18.49
N ILE A 442 -21.29 2.16 -18.73
CA ILE A 442 -20.27 1.42 -17.98
C ILE A 442 -19.29 2.44 -17.42
N HIS A 443 -19.22 2.49 -16.10
CA HIS A 443 -18.28 3.31 -15.36
C HIS A 443 -17.07 2.45 -14.99
N ILE A 444 -15.89 2.82 -15.47
CA ILE A 444 -14.62 2.13 -15.19
C ILE A 444 -13.90 2.91 -14.10
N LYS A 445 -13.83 2.32 -12.91
CA LYS A 445 -13.09 2.87 -11.78
C LYS A 445 -11.64 2.45 -11.84
N LEU A 446 -10.76 3.45 -12.01
CA LEU A 446 -9.32 3.23 -11.94
C LEU A 446 -8.93 2.68 -10.55
N PRO A 447 -7.97 1.74 -10.48
CA PRO A 447 -7.56 1.16 -9.22
C PRO A 447 -6.99 2.24 -8.28
N SER A 448 -7.37 2.16 -7.00
CA SER A 448 -6.92 3.08 -5.95
C SER A 448 -5.54 2.66 -5.45
N LEU A 449 -4.51 2.93 -6.26
CA LEU A 449 -3.12 2.58 -5.98
C LEU A 449 -2.30 3.79 -5.52
N ARG A 450 -1.12 3.49 -4.95
CA ARG A 450 -0.07 4.46 -4.64
C ARG A 450 0.35 5.22 -5.90
N ALA A 451 0.15 6.54 -5.92
CA ALA A 451 0.53 7.38 -7.06
C ALA A 451 2.06 7.50 -7.21
N ASP A 452 2.80 7.33 -6.10
CA ASP A 452 4.25 7.31 -6.02
C ASP A 452 4.87 5.96 -6.46
N ASP A 453 4.04 4.94 -6.71
CA ASP A 453 4.49 3.67 -7.27
C ASP A 453 4.59 3.74 -8.81
N PRO A 454 5.79 3.68 -9.39
CA PRO A 454 5.99 3.86 -10.83
C PRO A 454 5.24 2.83 -11.67
N VAL A 455 5.07 1.59 -11.18
CA VAL A 455 4.36 0.52 -11.90
C VAL A 455 2.85 0.76 -11.87
N SER A 456 2.28 0.99 -10.68
CA SER A 456 0.85 1.25 -10.52
C SER A 456 0.36 2.48 -11.28
N ALA A 457 1.17 3.55 -11.34
CA ALA A 457 0.84 4.76 -12.08
C ALA A 457 0.67 4.46 -13.59
N LYS A 458 1.54 3.63 -14.17
CA LYS A 458 1.44 3.19 -15.57
C LYS A 458 0.19 2.36 -15.83
N ILE A 459 -0.22 1.47 -14.91
CA ILE A 459 -1.45 0.68 -15.05
C ILE A 459 -2.69 1.59 -15.14
N ARG A 460 -2.79 2.60 -14.27
CA ARG A 460 -3.91 3.58 -14.33
C ARG A 460 -3.95 4.33 -15.66
N LEU A 461 -2.79 4.79 -16.13
CA LEU A 461 -2.66 5.49 -17.41
C LEU A 461 -3.05 4.59 -18.60
N LYS A 462 -2.64 3.32 -18.60
CA LYS A 462 -3.02 2.32 -19.61
C LYS A 462 -4.52 2.08 -19.63
N ILE A 463 -5.16 1.86 -18.47
CA ILE A 463 -6.63 1.68 -18.38
C ILE A 463 -7.35 2.90 -18.96
N TRP A 464 -6.92 4.10 -18.58
CA TRP A 464 -7.54 5.34 -19.01
C TRP A 464 -7.42 5.52 -20.54
N ASP A 465 -6.21 5.48 -21.09
CA ASP A 465 -5.96 5.65 -22.53
C ASP A 465 -6.74 4.59 -23.34
N LEU A 466 -6.71 3.33 -22.90
CA LEU A 466 -7.44 2.24 -23.55
C LEU A 466 -8.95 2.48 -23.54
N ALA A 467 -9.54 2.87 -22.40
CA ALA A 467 -10.97 3.08 -22.27
C ALA A 467 -11.47 4.24 -23.15
N GLU A 468 -10.71 5.34 -23.24
CA GLU A 468 -11.07 6.46 -24.13
C GLU A 468 -11.02 6.04 -25.60
N LYS A 469 -9.98 5.31 -26.02
CA LYS A 469 -9.82 4.88 -27.42
C LYS A 469 -10.79 3.78 -27.83
N LEU A 470 -11.18 2.89 -26.92
CA LEU A 470 -12.14 1.80 -27.19
C LEU A 470 -13.60 2.22 -27.11
N SER A 471 -13.94 3.35 -26.49
CA SER A 471 -15.34 3.78 -26.34
C SER A 471 -16.17 3.73 -27.64
N PRO A 472 -15.65 4.09 -28.84
CA PRO A 472 -16.40 3.99 -30.09
C PRO A 472 -16.79 2.55 -30.51
N TYR A 473 -16.07 1.54 -30.02
CA TYR A 473 -16.36 0.12 -30.28
C TYR A 473 -17.43 -0.46 -29.35
N LEU A 474 -17.81 0.29 -28.31
CA LEU A 474 -18.79 -0.11 -27.29
C LEU A 474 -20.14 0.62 -27.42
N LEU A 475 -20.32 1.45 -28.44
CA LEU A 475 -21.60 2.09 -28.73
C LEU A 475 -22.72 1.05 -28.94
N PRO A 476 -23.97 1.35 -28.51
CA PRO A 476 -24.45 2.63 -27.95
C PRO A 476 -24.16 2.84 -26.45
N THR A 477 -23.49 1.89 -25.78
CA THR A 477 -23.14 2.00 -24.36
C THR A 477 -22.14 3.13 -24.12
N THR A 478 -22.47 4.01 -23.19
CA THR A 478 -21.56 5.11 -22.80
C THR A 478 -20.48 4.62 -21.86
N ILE A 479 -19.21 4.87 -22.16
CA ILE A 479 -18.08 4.56 -21.27
C ILE A 479 -17.69 5.81 -20.50
N ILE A 480 -17.60 5.69 -19.17
CA ILE A 480 -17.20 6.76 -18.28
C ILE A 480 -16.00 6.28 -17.47
N VAL A 481 -14.87 6.97 -17.58
CA VAL A 481 -13.69 6.66 -16.78
C VAL A 481 -13.73 7.50 -15.51
N GLU A 482 -13.84 6.84 -14.36
CA GLU A 482 -13.83 7.47 -13.04
C GLU A 482 -12.38 7.75 -12.65
N LYS A 483 -11.82 8.85 -13.18
CA LYS A 483 -10.40 9.23 -13.08
C LYS A 483 -10.01 9.62 -11.65
N THR A 484 -10.91 10.30 -10.95
CA THR A 484 -10.71 10.78 -9.58
C THR A 484 -10.93 9.66 -8.58
N ARG A 485 -10.74 9.94 -7.28
CA ARG A 485 -10.94 8.94 -6.21
C ARG A 485 -12.42 8.78 -5.88
N SER A 486 -13.23 9.79 -6.14
CA SER A 486 -14.69 9.77 -6.04
C SER A 486 -15.32 9.13 -7.27
N LEU A 487 -16.57 8.69 -7.14
CA LEU A 487 -17.39 8.31 -8.28
C LEU A 487 -18.22 9.53 -8.71
N THR A 488 -18.46 9.68 -10.00
CA THR A 488 -19.36 10.72 -10.54
C THR A 488 -20.83 10.49 -10.14
N LYS A 489 -21.17 9.26 -9.74
CA LYS A 489 -22.49 8.84 -9.27
C LYS A 489 -22.40 8.14 -7.93
N GLU A 490 -23.47 8.19 -7.16
CA GLU A 490 -23.61 7.43 -5.93
C GLU A 490 -23.79 5.93 -6.21
N PHE A 491 -23.40 5.08 -5.25
CA PHE A 491 -23.44 3.62 -5.45
C PHE A 491 -24.83 3.06 -5.80
N HIS A 492 -25.89 3.68 -5.29
CA HIS A 492 -27.27 3.26 -5.54
C HIS A 492 -27.77 3.58 -6.96
N GLU A 493 -27.02 4.38 -7.74
CA GLU A 493 -27.34 4.69 -9.14
C GLU A 493 -26.81 3.61 -10.11
N PHE A 494 -26.07 2.64 -9.60
CA PHE A 494 -25.60 1.48 -10.34
C PHE A 494 -26.51 0.28 -10.09
N ASP A 495 -26.69 -0.55 -11.10
CA ASP A 495 -27.46 -1.78 -11.01
C ASP A 495 -26.57 -2.98 -10.67
N LYS A 496 -25.34 -3.00 -11.20
CA LYS A 496 -24.36 -4.06 -10.94
C LYS A 496 -22.95 -3.47 -10.76
N VAL A 497 -22.21 -3.98 -9.79
CA VAL A 497 -20.79 -3.65 -9.55
C VAL A 497 -19.94 -4.90 -9.72
N ILE A 498 -18.97 -4.82 -10.62
CA ILE A 498 -17.94 -5.84 -10.79
C ILE A 498 -16.70 -5.40 -10.03
N VAL A 499 -16.19 -6.26 -9.16
CA VAL A 499 -15.01 -5.95 -8.34
C VAL A 499 -13.89 -6.92 -8.63
N PHE A 500 -12.86 -6.43 -9.30
CA PHE A 500 -11.55 -7.05 -9.34
C PHE A 500 -10.73 -6.54 -8.15
N GLY A 501 -10.34 -7.44 -7.26
CA GLY A 501 -9.64 -7.05 -6.04
C GLY A 501 -9.64 -8.15 -4.98
N THR A 502 -8.86 -7.91 -3.94
CA THR A 502 -8.67 -8.82 -2.81
C THR A 502 -9.97 -9.20 -2.12
N ASP A 503 -9.98 -10.31 -1.37
CA ASP A 503 -11.14 -10.71 -0.53
C ASP A 503 -11.58 -9.59 0.41
N THR A 504 -10.61 -8.79 0.90
CA THR A 504 -10.84 -7.61 1.72
C THR A 504 -11.57 -6.51 0.93
N THR A 505 -11.16 -6.25 -0.31
CA THR A 505 -11.83 -5.31 -1.22
C THR A 505 -13.25 -5.80 -1.51
N ILE A 506 -13.41 -7.07 -1.86
CA ILE A 506 -14.74 -7.67 -2.11
C ILE A 506 -15.63 -7.55 -0.88
N ALA A 507 -15.14 -7.91 0.31
CA ALA A 507 -15.90 -7.80 1.55
C ALA A 507 -16.31 -6.35 1.86
N THR A 508 -15.51 -5.37 1.43
CA THR A 508 -15.88 -3.94 1.53
C THR A 508 -17.08 -3.63 0.68
N PHE A 509 -17.03 -3.99 -0.60
CA PHE A 509 -18.14 -3.75 -1.52
C PHE A 509 -19.37 -4.58 -1.15
N GLN A 510 -19.21 -5.80 -0.63
CA GLN A 510 -20.32 -6.60 -0.11
C GLN A 510 -21.11 -5.85 0.98
N LYS A 511 -20.41 -5.20 1.92
CA LYS A 511 -21.06 -4.38 2.95
C LYS A 511 -21.78 -3.16 2.36
N LEU A 512 -21.18 -2.51 1.37
CA LEU A 512 -21.79 -1.37 0.68
C LEU A 512 -23.04 -1.77 -0.12
N VAL A 513 -23.05 -2.99 -0.66
CA VAL A 513 -24.14 -3.51 -1.49
C VAL A 513 -25.34 -3.96 -0.65
N GLN A 514 -25.12 -4.47 0.57
CA GLN A 514 -26.18 -4.93 1.47
C GLN A 514 -27.25 -3.87 1.80
N THR A 515 -26.97 -2.59 1.58
CA THR A 515 -27.87 -1.47 1.87
C THR A 515 -28.60 -0.93 0.65
N SER A 516 -28.44 -1.55 -0.53
CA SER A 516 -29.02 -1.10 -1.81
C SER A 516 -29.52 -2.28 -2.67
N ASN A 517 -30.33 -2.00 -3.70
CA ASN A 517 -30.76 -3.00 -4.69
C ASN A 517 -29.66 -3.38 -5.70
N LEU A 518 -28.43 -3.02 -5.41
CA LEU A 518 -27.27 -3.24 -6.25
C LEU A 518 -26.86 -4.72 -6.21
N GLN A 519 -26.37 -5.25 -7.32
CA GLN A 519 -25.77 -6.58 -7.32
C GLN A 519 -24.25 -6.51 -7.38
N LEU A 520 -23.56 -7.25 -6.51
CA LEU A 520 -22.11 -7.42 -6.56
C LEU A 520 -21.70 -8.66 -7.35
N ILE A 521 -20.76 -8.49 -8.27
CA ILE A 521 -20.09 -9.56 -9.02
C ILE A 521 -18.62 -9.60 -8.56
N PRO A 522 -18.26 -10.47 -7.59
CA PRO A 522 -16.90 -10.57 -7.08
C PRO A 522 -16.03 -11.42 -8.01
N GLN A 523 -14.92 -10.87 -8.48
CA GLN A 523 -14.00 -11.56 -9.39
C GLN A 523 -12.69 -11.97 -8.74
N GLY A 524 -12.37 -11.39 -7.59
CA GLY A 524 -11.08 -11.58 -6.93
C GLY A 524 -9.98 -10.75 -7.61
N ASP A 525 -8.78 -10.78 -7.06
CA ASP A 525 -7.61 -10.40 -7.81
C ASP A 525 -7.44 -11.40 -8.96
N VAL A 526 -6.95 -10.94 -10.11
CA VAL A 526 -6.50 -11.88 -11.14
C VAL A 526 -5.33 -12.66 -10.54
N LYS A 527 -5.60 -13.93 -10.24
CA LYS A 527 -4.71 -14.78 -9.45
C LYS A 527 -3.47 -15.13 -10.25
N ASN A 528 -2.32 -14.86 -9.66
CA ASN A 528 -1.01 -15.15 -10.24
C ASN A 528 -0.58 -16.61 -10.02
N SER A 529 -1.43 -17.60 -10.29
CA SER A 529 -1.07 -19.01 -10.12
C SER A 529 -1.22 -19.82 -11.39
N LEU A 530 -0.27 -20.73 -11.64
CA LEU A 530 -0.26 -21.58 -12.82
C LEU A 530 0.13 -23.01 -12.45
N LYS A 531 -0.59 -24.00 -12.98
CA LYS A 531 -0.14 -25.39 -12.98
C LYS A 531 0.81 -25.62 -14.15
N VAL A 532 2.07 -25.89 -13.86
CA VAL A 532 3.12 -26.09 -14.86
C VAL A 532 3.34 -27.60 -15.05
N SER A 533 2.81 -28.12 -16.15
CA SER A 533 3.00 -29.50 -16.59
C SER A 533 4.24 -29.68 -17.47
N LEU A 534 4.53 -30.92 -17.90
CA LEU A 534 5.58 -31.23 -18.87
C LEU A 534 5.40 -30.57 -20.25
N GLN A 535 4.17 -30.15 -20.59
CA GLN A 535 3.86 -29.55 -21.89
C GLN A 535 4.25 -28.07 -21.98
N HIS A 536 4.44 -27.42 -20.83
CA HIS A 536 4.78 -26.00 -20.77
C HIS A 536 6.29 -25.81 -20.96
N SER A 537 6.67 -25.03 -21.97
CA SER A 537 8.06 -24.59 -22.11
C SER A 537 8.41 -23.57 -21.04
N THR A 538 9.70 -23.48 -20.71
CA THR A 538 10.19 -22.49 -19.74
C THR A 538 9.95 -21.05 -20.22
N ASP A 539 10.11 -20.82 -21.53
CA ASP A 539 9.92 -19.52 -22.17
C ASP A 539 8.47 -19.05 -22.08
N ASP A 540 7.51 -19.93 -22.42
CA ASP A 540 6.09 -19.62 -22.35
C ASP A 540 5.66 -19.24 -20.92
N VAL A 541 6.13 -20.00 -19.92
CA VAL A 541 5.81 -19.72 -18.51
C VAL A 541 6.42 -18.39 -18.08
N ALA A 542 7.68 -18.11 -18.44
CA ALA A 542 8.33 -16.83 -18.13
C ALA A 542 7.65 -15.65 -18.83
N LYS A 543 7.24 -15.83 -20.08
CA LYS A 543 6.48 -14.83 -20.84
C LYS A 543 5.18 -14.51 -20.11
N LEU A 544 4.37 -15.52 -19.78
CA LEU A 544 3.12 -15.37 -19.02
C LEU A 544 3.33 -14.64 -17.69
N CYS A 545 4.37 -15.01 -16.94
CA CYS A 545 4.70 -14.39 -15.65
C CYS A 545 5.16 -12.92 -15.76
N SER A 546 5.54 -12.47 -16.95
CA SER A 546 6.05 -11.11 -17.21
C SER A 546 5.05 -10.20 -17.94
N LEU A 547 3.86 -10.70 -18.28
CA LEU A 547 2.83 -9.92 -18.97
C LEU A 547 2.38 -8.74 -18.10
N TRP A 548 2.14 -7.59 -18.74
CA TRP A 548 1.59 -6.38 -18.14
C TRP A 548 2.33 -5.71 -16.96
N PHE A 549 3.48 -6.21 -16.49
CA PHE A 549 4.12 -5.74 -15.23
C PHE A 549 3.21 -5.85 -14.03
N GLY A 550 2.25 -6.77 -14.04
CA GLY A 550 1.13 -6.65 -13.12
C GLY A 550 1.57 -6.67 -11.67
N ARG A 551 1.58 -5.49 -11.03
CA ARG A 551 1.70 -5.38 -9.59
C ARG A 551 0.38 -5.87 -9.04
N GLY A 552 0.29 -7.17 -8.79
CA GLY A 552 -0.72 -7.71 -7.92
C GLY A 552 -0.76 -6.82 -6.70
N CYS A 553 -1.88 -6.12 -6.46
CA CYS A 553 -2.25 -5.92 -5.08
C CYS A 553 -2.31 -7.32 -4.49
N LEU A 554 -1.26 -7.67 -3.77
CA LEU A 554 -1.23 -8.73 -2.79
C LEU A 554 -1.16 -10.20 -3.29
N THR A 555 -0.46 -10.55 -4.39
CA THR A 555 -0.15 -11.98 -4.62
C THR A 555 1.12 -12.21 -5.45
N PRO A 556 2.16 -12.88 -4.90
CA PRO A 556 3.29 -13.39 -5.66
C PRO A 556 2.83 -14.42 -6.68
N ILE A 557 3.66 -14.65 -7.70
CA ILE A 557 3.37 -15.70 -8.69
C ILE A 557 3.61 -17.07 -8.05
N CYS A 558 2.63 -17.96 -8.09
CA CYS A 558 2.75 -19.32 -7.57
C CYS A 558 2.67 -20.35 -8.72
N LEU A 559 3.78 -21.04 -8.97
CA LEU A 559 3.87 -22.09 -9.99
C LEU A 559 3.76 -23.47 -9.33
N PHE A 560 2.72 -24.23 -9.65
CA PHE A 560 2.51 -25.59 -9.17
C PHE A 560 3.09 -26.59 -10.19
N MET A 561 4.24 -27.18 -9.86
CA MET A 561 4.96 -28.10 -10.74
C MET A 561 4.32 -29.49 -10.72
N SER A 562 4.09 -30.06 -11.90
CA SER A 562 3.48 -31.38 -12.08
C SER A 562 4.32 -32.26 -13.02
N GLY A 563 4.51 -33.52 -12.64
CA GLY A 563 5.10 -34.55 -13.50
C GLY A 563 6.59 -34.40 -13.82
N ARG A 564 7.32 -33.51 -13.13
CA ARG A 564 8.77 -33.32 -13.29
C ARG A 564 9.55 -33.96 -12.13
N SER A 565 10.68 -34.59 -12.43
CA SER A 565 11.60 -35.06 -11.38
C SER A 565 12.26 -33.86 -10.65
N PRO A 566 12.76 -34.04 -9.41
CA PRO A 566 13.40 -32.96 -8.67
C PRO A 566 14.56 -32.26 -9.42
N ASN A 567 15.35 -33.00 -10.20
CA ASN A 567 16.45 -32.44 -10.98
C ASN A 567 15.93 -31.58 -12.14
N GLN A 568 14.92 -32.08 -12.87
CA GLN A 568 14.27 -31.32 -13.95
C GLN A 568 13.62 -30.03 -13.44
N ILE A 569 13.07 -30.05 -12.21
CA ILE A 569 12.52 -28.84 -11.58
C ILE A 569 13.63 -27.81 -11.35
N VAL A 570 14.75 -28.22 -10.73
CA VAL A 570 15.86 -27.30 -10.42
C VAL A 570 16.46 -26.68 -11.67
N ASP A 571 16.72 -27.48 -12.71
CA ASP A 571 17.29 -26.97 -13.95
C ASP A 571 16.29 -26.08 -14.71
N GLY A 572 15.02 -26.47 -14.74
CA GLY A 572 13.95 -25.64 -15.30
C GLY A 572 13.78 -24.30 -14.56
N ILE A 573 13.93 -24.27 -13.23
CA ILE A 573 13.86 -23.04 -12.44
C ILE A 573 15.04 -22.10 -12.77
N LYS A 574 16.25 -22.62 -12.96
CA LYS A 574 17.41 -21.79 -13.33
C LYS A 574 17.18 -21.11 -14.68
N GLU A 575 16.77 -21.88 -15.69
CA GLU A 575 16.44 -21.34 -17.00
C GLU A 575 15.29 -20.33 -16.92
N PHE A 576 14.21 -20.68 -16.21
CA PHE A 576 13.06 -19.82 -15.99
C PHE A 576 13.45 -18.48 -15.38
N GLN A 577 14.26 -18.49 -14.33
CA GLN A 577 14.69 -17.28 -13.64
C GLN A 577 15.51 -16.37 -14.56
N LEU A 578 16.39 -16.91 -15.39
CA LEU A 578 17.19 -16.12 -16.34
C LEU A 578 16.32 -15.45 -17.41
N ILE A 579 15.34 -16.19 -17.98
CA ILE A 579 14.41 -15.64 -18.97
C ILE A 579 13.52 -14.58 -18.32
N LEU A 580 13.00 -14.86 -17.12
CA LEU A 580 12.16 -13.92 -16.37
C LEU A 580 12.92 -12.62 -16.07
N GLU A 581 14.16 -12.71 -15.59
CA GLU A 581 15.03 -11.55 -15.32
C GLU A 581 15.25 -10.70 -16.58
N LYS A 582 15.47 -11.35 -17.72
CA LYS A 582 15.63 -10.67 -19.01
C LYS A 582 14.35 -9.93 -19.39
N ASN A 583 13.19 -10.60 -19.31
CA ASN A 583 11.90 -10.00 -19.65
C ASN A 583 11.62 -8.76 -18.78
N PHE A 584 11.84 -8.85 -17.46
CA PHE A 584 11.68 -7.69 -16.57
C PHE A 584 12.70 -6.58 -16.84
N SER A 585 13.96 -6.93 -17.09
CA SER A 585 15.01 -5.94 -17.39
C SER A 585 14.70 -5.16 -18.67
N ASP A 586 14.31 -5.87 -19.73
CA ASP A 586 13.98 -5.27 -21.02
C ASP A 586 12.78 -4.34 -20.89
N ARG A 587 11.73 -4.81 -20.22
CA ARG A 587 10.51 -4.02 -20.09
C ARG A 587 10.61 -2.86 -19.10
N TYR A 588 11.37 -2.99 -18.00
CA TYR A 588 11.68 -1.85 -17.12
C TYR A 588 12.48 -0.77 -17.85
N ARG A 589 13.41 -1.17 -18.73
CA ARG A 589 14.11 -0.22 -19.60
C ARG A 589 13.14 0.48 -20.55
N ASP A 590 12.25 -0.27 -21.21
CA ASP A 590 11.27 0.29 -22.16
C ASP A 590 10.27 1.25 -21.48
N GLU A 591 9.85 0.95 -20.24
CA GLU A 591 8.93 1.79 -19.46
C GLU A 591 9.62 2.85 -18.60
N ASN A 592 10.96 2.93 -18.66
CA ASN A 592 11.80 3.82 -17.85
C ASN A 592 11.54 3.68 -16.33
N ILE A 593 11.43 2.43 -15.85
CA ILE A 593 11.20 2.08 -14.44
C ILE A 593 12.54 1.76 -13.78
N ASN A 594 12.83 2.42 -12.67
CA ASN A 594 13.99 2.11 -11.85
C ASN A 594 13.66 0.96 -10.86
N PRO A 595 14.36 -0.19 -10.92
CA PRO A 595 14.08 -1.33 -10.04
C PRO A 595 14.63 -1.19 -8.61
N GLN A 596 15.27 -0.07 -8.28
CA GLN A 596 15.86 0.14 -6.96
C GLN A 596 14.82 -0.08 -5.84
N PHE A 597 15.23 -0.83 -4.81
CA PHE A 597 14.40 -1.22 -3.64
C PHE A 597 13.28 -2.22 -3.91
N ILE A 598 13.01 -2.60 -5.17
CA ILE A 598 12.03 -3.63 -5.49
C ILE A 598 12.51 -4.97 -4.91
N HIS A 599 11.61 -5.63 -4.19
CA HIS A 599 11.75 -6.93 -3.54
C HIS A 599 12.83 -7.06 -2.47
N GLU A 600 13.74 -6.09 -2.28
CA GLU A 600 14.91 -6.27 -1.41
C GLU A 600 14.56 -6.63 0.04
N ASN A 601 13.57 -5.95 0.61
CA ASN A 601 13.10 -6.25 1.97
C ASN A 601 12.48 -7.66 2.07
N GLN A 602 11.69 -8.07 1.07
CA GLN A 602 11.08 -9.40 1.07
C GLN A 602 12.05 -10.51 0.73
N LEU A 603 13.01 -10.27 -0.16
CA LEU A 603 14.06 -11.23 -0.44
C LEU A 603 14.82 -11.53 0.85
N LEU A 604 15.16 -10.50 1.62
CA LEU A 604 15.79 -10.66 2.94
C LEU A 604 14.88 -11.48 3.87
N TYR A 605 13.60 -11.13 3.98
CA TYR A 605 12.65 -11.80 4.87
C TYR A 605 12.42 -13.27 4.49
N THR A 606 12.17 -13.55 3.21
CA THR A 606 11.93 -14.90 2.68
C THR A 606 13.19 -15.75 2.74
N ALA A 607 14.38 -15.18 2.47
CA ALA A 607 15.63 -15.89 2.64
C ALA A 607 15.88 -16.33 4.10
N ILE A 608 15.38 -15.56 5.07
CA ILE A 608 15.41 -15.95 6.49
C ILE A 608 14.43 -17.10 6.77
N ILE A 609 13.22 -17.06 6.19
CA ILE A 609 12.25 -18.16 6.30
C ILE A 609 12.83 -19.45 5.71
N VAL A 610 13.48 -19.39 4.54
CA VAL A 610 14.19 -20.51 3.91
C VAL A 610 15.17 -21.16 4.89
N LYS A 611 15.99 -20.35 5.57
CA LYS A 611 16.93 -20.84 6.59
C LYS A 611 16.22 -21.46 7.80
N ASN A 612 15.14 -20.86 8.26
CA ASN A 612 14.35 -21.38 9.39
C ASN A 612 13.65 -22.71 9.07
N LEU A 613 13.37 -22.98 7.80
CA LEU A 613 12.86 -24.27 7.32
C LEU A 613 13.97 -25.31 7.13
N GLY A 614 15.24 -24.97 7.42
CA GLY A 614 16.38 -25.87 7.23
C GLY A 614 16.73 -26.11 5.76
N LEU A 615 16.22 -25.28 4.84
CA LEU A 615 16.50 -25.39 3.41
C LEU A 615 17.82 -24.69 3.07
N ASP A 616 18.56 -25.29 2.13
CA ASP A 616 19.79 -24.71 1.58
C ASP A 616 19.44 -23.51 0.67
N PRO A 617 19.83 -22.27 1.02
CA PRO A 617 19.51 -21.10 0.21
C PRO A 617 20.04 -21.18 -1.21
N SER A 618 21.19 -21.83 -1.44
CA SER A 618 21.81 -21.94 -2.77
C SER A 618 21.03 -22.83 -3.74
N LYS A 619 20.16 -23.70 -3.21
CA LYS A 619 19.28 -24.60 -3.99
C LYS A 619 17.83 -24.17 -3.99
N THR A 620 17.48 -23.23 -3.11
CA THR A 620 16.12 -22.78 -2.87
C THR A 620 15.85 -21.42 -3.48
N ILE A 621 16.85 -20.53 -3.53
CA ILE A 621 16.68 -19.14 -3.92
C ILE A 621 17.46 -18.89 -5.21
N PHE A 622 16.74 -18.59 -6.29
CA PHE A 622 17.30 -18.21 -7.58
C PHE A 622 17.00 -16.73 -7.77
N SER A 623 18.01 -15.88 -7.79
CA SER A 623 17.84 -14.42 -7.72
C SER A 623 18.65 -13.70 -8.78
N GLY A 624 18.01 -12.77 -9.46
CA GLY A 624 18.62 -11.74 -10.30
C GLY A 624 18.69 -10.40 -9.58
N LYS A 625 18.76 -9.33 -10.37
CA LYS A 625 18.64 -7.96 -9.86
C LYS A 625 17.19 -7.63 -9.54
N THR A 626 16.26 -8.07 -10.39
CA THR A 626 14.85 -7.69 -10.34
C THR A 626 13.89 -8.83 -10.00
N THR A 627 14.30 -10.08 -10.25
CA THR A 627 13.46 -11.26 -10.10
C THR A 627 14.02 -12.24 -9.08
N HIS A 628 13.15 -12.89 -8.33
CA HIS A 628 13.47 -13.85 -7.27
C HIS A 628 12.52 -15.03 -7.33
N VAL A 629 13.05 -16.22 -7.57
CA VAL A 629 12.30 -17.48 -7.68
C VAL A 629 12.70 -18.40 -6.53
N PHE A 630 11.72 -18.88 -5.78
CA PHE A 630 11.91 -19.72 -4.60
C PHE A 630 11.39 -21.13 -4.87
N ASN A 631 12.28 -22.11 -4.82
CA ASN A 631 11.96 -23.52 -5.00
C ASN A 631 11.50 -24.16 -3.68
N PHE A 632 10.19 -24.20 -3.50
CA PHE A 632 9.51 -24.80 -2.34
C PHE A 632 8.82 -26.13 -2.67
N THR A 633 9.16 -26.78 -3.78
CA THR A 633 8.54 -28.06 -4.16
C THR A 633 8.82 -29.21 -3.20
N LYS A 634 9.79 -29.05 -2.29
CA LYS A 634 10.09 -30.04 -1.25
C LYS A 634 9.27 -29.86 0.03
N LEU A 635 8.56 -28.75 0.18
CA LEU A 635 7.80 -28.47 1.39
C LEU A 635 6.44 -29.15 1.34
N SER A 636 6.06 -29.74 2.46
CA SER A 636 4.70 -30.22 2.71
C SER A 636 3.73 -29.05 2.93
N SER A 637 2.43 -29.32 2.81
CA SER A 637 1.37 -28.35 3.13
C SER A 637 1.50 -27.82 4.56
N GLU A 638 1.87 -28.69 5.52
CA GLU A 638 2.03 -28.29 6.92
C GLU A 638 3.19 -27.32 7.10
N GLU A 639 4.36 -27.63 6.52
CA GLU A 639 5.54 -26.75 6.57
C GLU A 639 5.24 -25.39 5.92
N LEU A 640 4.54 -25.37 4.79
CA LEU A 640 4.12 -24.13 4.13
C LEU A 640 3.20 -23.29 5.03
N LEU A 641 2.18 -23.90 5.64
CA LEU A 641 1.26 -23.19 6.54
C LEU A 641 1.97 -22.69 7.81
N GLN A 642 2.96 -23.42 8.33
CA GLN A 642 3.72 -23.04 9.52
C GLN A 642 4.90 -22.08 9.23
N SER A 643 5.34 -21.97 7.98
CA SER A 643 6.48 -21.15 7.55
C SER A 643 6.25 -19.65 7.70
N ARG A 644 4.98 -19.23 7.75
CA ARG A 644 4.54 -17.81 7.71
C ARG A 644 4.99 -17.08 6.43
N LEU A 645 5.22 -17.83 5.35
CA LEU A 645 5.39 -17.25 4.01
C LEU A 645 4.19 -16.36 3.70
N ASP A 646 4.50 -15.19 3.15
CA ASP A 646 3.49 -14.20 2.79
C ASP A 646 3.07 -14.38 1.34
N PHE A 647 2.07 -15.21 1.11
CA PHE A 647 1.44 -15.33 -0.21
C PHE A 647 0.54 -14.14 -0.54
N SER A 648 0.37 -13.19 0.38
CA SER A 648 -0.33 -11.93 0.11
C SER A 648 0.63 -10.82 -0.32
N PHE A 649 1.91 -11.13 -0.52
CA PHE A 649 2.92 -10.13 -0.81
C PHE A 649 3.84 -10.59 -1.93
N GLY A 650 3.88 -9.85 -3.02
CA GLY A 650 4.83 -10.09 -4.10
C GLY A 650 4.44 -9.30 -5.34
N GLY A 651 5.33 -8.41 -5.78
CA GLY A 651 5.22 -7.86 -7.13
C GLY A 651 5.59 -8.93 -8.17
N SER A 652 5.45 -8.56 -9.44
CA SER A 652 5.52 -9.46 -10.59
C SER A 652 6.85 -10.22 -10.76
N GLY A 653 7.93 -9.81 -10.08
CA GLY A 653 9.23 -10.48 -10.11
C GLY A 653 9.46 -11.51 -8.98
N PHE A 654 8.52 -11.70 -8.06
CA PHE A 654 8.66 -12.56 -6.89
C PHE A 654 7.82 -13.84 -7.04
N VAL A 655 8.47 -14.99 -7.25
CA VAL A 655 7.83 -16.25 -7.68
C VAL A 655 8.07 -17.38 -6.67
N PHE A 656 7.01 -18.03 -6.22
CA PHE A 656 7.06 -19.27 -5.43
C PHE A 656 6.78 -20.47 -6.34
N VAL A 657 7.67 -21.46 -6.33
CA VAL A 657 7.50 -22.72 -7.04
C VAL A 657 7.17 -23.81 -6.03
N LEU A 658 6.00 -24.40 -6.17
CA LEU A 658 5.40 -25.37 -5.25
C LEU A 658 5.15 -26.68 -5.99
N ASP A 659 5.07 -27.78 -5.25
CA ASP A 659 4.62 -29.06 -5.81
C ASP A 659 3.10 -29.02 -6.02
N GLU A 660 2.58 -29.69 -7.05
CA GLU A 660 1.14 -29.74 -7.28
C GLU A 660 0.36 -30.33 -6.09
N SER A 661 0.95 -31.26 -5.33
CA SER A 661 0.28 -31.93 -4.21
C SER A 661 -0.21 -30.98 -3.12
N VAL A 662 0.44 -29.83 -2.92
CA VAL A 662 0.06 -28.86 -1.88
C VAL A 662 -1.04 -27.90 -2.33
N LYS A 663 -1.42 -27.92 -3.62
CA LYS A 663 -2.40 -26.99 -4.20
C LYS A 663 -3.74 -27.00 -3.48
N SER A 664 -4.23 -28.17 -3.07
CA SER A 664 -5.51 -28.32 -2.36
C SER A 664 -5.51 -27.65 -0.98
N SER A 665 -4.34 -27.49 -0.36
CA SER A 665 -4.16 -26.81 0.93
C SER A 665 -4.04 -25.29 0.80
N LEU A 666 -3.95 -24.76 -0.43
CA LEU A 666 -3.82 -23.33 -0.74
C LEU A 666 -4.97 -22.89 -1.67
N PRO A 667 -6.25 -22.98 -1.21
CA PRO A 667 -7.40 -22.67 -2.06
C PRO A 667 -7.39 -21.23 -2.59
N GLN A 668 -6.73 -20.30 -1.90
CA GLN A 668 -6.53 -18.93 -2.37
C GLN A 668 -5.69 -18.87 -3.65
N LEU A 669 -4.82 -19.85 -3.91
CA LEU A 669 -3.96 -19.98 -5.10
C LEU A 669 -4.46 -21.05 -6.10
N SER A 670 -5.74 -21.44 -6.02
CA SER A 670 -6.29 -22.52 -6.85
C SER A 670 -6.51 -22.18 -8.34
N SER A 671 -6.35 -20.91 -8.76
CA SER A 671 -6.52 -20.54 -10.17
C SER A 671 -5.48 -21.20 -11.06
N GLU A 672 -5.88 -21.54 -12.29
CA GLU A 672 -5.05 -22.25 -13.25
C GLU A 672 -4.58 -21.38 -14.42
N LYS A 673 -4.89 -20.08 -14.42
CA LYS A 673 -4.51 -19.16 -15.50
C LYS A 673 -3.96 -17.84 -14.97
N ILE A 674 -2.86 -17.40 -15.57
CA ILE A 674 -2.19 -16.12 -15.29
C ILE A 674 -2.95 -14.96 -15.94
N ILE A 675 -3.62 -15.20 -17.07
CA ILE A 675 -4.50 -14.23 -17.74
C ILE A 675 -5.85 -14.91 -18.05
N PRO A 676 -6.98 -14.25 -17.74
CA PRO A 676 -8.27 -14.70 -18.24
C PRO A 676 -8.35 -14.50 -19.75
N ALA A 677 -8.74 -15.53 -20.50
CA ALA A 677 -9.14 -15.42 -21.89
C ALA A 677 -10.61 -14.97 -22.02
N LEU A 678 -10.99 -14.44 -23.18
CA LEU A 678 -12.35 -13.95 -23.45
C LEU A 678 -13.46 -14.98 -23.21
N ASN A 679 -13.15 -16.26 -23.44
CA ASN A 679 -14.09 -17.37 -23.32
C ASN A 679 -14.00 -18.09 -21.95
N ASP A 680 -13.24 -17.55 -21.00
CA ASP A 680 -13.06 -18.21 -19.71
C ASP A 680 -14.31 -18.13 -18.83
N LYS A 681 -14.52 -19.20 -18.06
CA LYS A 681 -15.50 -19.19 -16.97
C LYS A 681 -14.88 -18.54 -15.75
N HIS A 682 -15.39 -17.37 -15.40
CA HIS A 682 -15.02 -16.59 -14.24
C HIS A 682 -15.79 -17.07 -13.02
N GLY A 683 -15.12 -17.62 -12.01
CA GLY A 683 -15.80 -18.20 -10.84
C GLY A 683 -16.77 -19.33 -11.21
N GLY A 684 -16.49 -20.06 -12.30
CA GLY A 684 -17.35 -21.14 -12.81
C GLY A 684 -18.50 -20.69 -13.72
N LYS A 685 -18.65 -19.38 -13.97
CA LYS A 685 -19.71 -18.80 -14.81
C LYS A 685 -19.16 -18.00 -15.99
N THR A 686 -19.87 -17.91 -17.10
CA THR A 686 -19.61 -16.91 -18.14
C THR A 686 -19.97 -15.51 -17.62
N TRP A 687 -19.49 -14.45 -18.28
CA TRP A 687 -19.90 -13.09 -17.92
C TRP A 687 -21.39 -12.84 -18.12
N GLU A 688 -22.01 -13.41 -19.17
CA GLU A 688 -23.47 -13.31 -19.36
C GLU A 688 -24.24 -13.96 -18.21
N GLU A 689 -23.78 -15.13 -17.71
CA GLU A 689 -24.34 -15.78 -16.52
C GLU A 689 -24.17 -14.94 -15.25
N TRP A 690 -23.06 -14.21 -15.12
CA TRP A 690 -22.87 -13.23 -14.03
C TRP A 690 -23.87 -12.07 -14.11
N PHE A 691 -24.17 -11.58 -15.31
CA PHE A 691 -25.14 -10.49 -15.49
C PHE A 691 -26.59 -10.94 -15.40
N THR A 692 -26.90 -12.23 -15.56
CA THR A 692 -28.27 -12.75 -15.50
C THR A 692 -28.79 -12.93 -14.09
N ASN A 693 -27.90 -13.40 -13.19
CA ASN A 693 -28.25 -13.66 -11.78
C ASN A 693 -28.37 -12.38 -10.97
#